data_AF-A0A1B0CUL5-F1
#
_entry.id   AF-A0A1B0CUL5-F1
#
_cell.length_a   1.000
_cell.length_b   1.000
_cell.length_c   1.000
_cell.angle_alpha   90.00
_cell.angle_beta   90.00
_cell.angle_gamma   90.00
#
_symmetry.space_group_name_H-M   'P 1'
#
loop_
_entity.id
_entity.type
_entity.pdbx_description
1 polymer ?
#
loop_
_entity_poly.entity_id
_entity_poly.type
_entity_poly.pdbx_seq_one_letter_code
_entity_poly.pdbx_strand_id
1 'polypeptide(L)'
;AITSVLIGQSKKSNFLLNNKLIHAQRVSCETTTKMSKMAPAGSEVERPEWLNEEFFVEIYAKDAHFAGKKFTTKINSCSSVVEIGDNYTSTMYRVNVEATFESGESQTDNFIVKAMIHLVEAFKEFSIFPIEIEAYEQALPAFESYWREIGQNVVFSPKPQGFVMANRFEGLDLEHAKLLLSKLAKFHASSVIYKEKNGKFGPKLGRVVFEPKMKKVFEGFTEGNFPVFLKFIETSEKLHPYYEKAEKWRHNMFERLLKVSNVPEDTEEFCVLNHSDMWVNNHMFKYDENKRPVDVIFIDFQMSHWGRPAVDLQYFLFSSVRPEIVVQEFDALIQHYHSVLVESLKLLGSKKTPPLLRDLHIQILESSAYGSMCFSGITAISIMDKNENASLENFFKDDEAGDIMRKKMYFNPRFEHKLSVLFPFCDKRGLLDVPDITESEIIPVEESAEVPTATAAATESTKAPEEPSKESLQDAVKETQEKHTEEVPAVNGIHENGTVESSVDKTSATSPKDVSDVTEIPTTMSPNETSQQKEGAPKNENPKWLNKFFFQDMLRNEFDTFRVIRVSIAPATGKGENYASVMYRVKLQIENKEKNIVQKNFIVKTIPDLGIHQEMLKQFNVFPKEIEMYSVIIPAFEKMYADVGVKINFGPSCLMAGFEPTDVIVMEDMIEKNYAMANRKLGLDLAHCELLLAKLAKFHAASVVYREKHGPYKECFKEGIYSEKMKPIFEQFYAASEQLFRDAAKTWNLSEKFTNVMMNWKDNLLVKCFDIVKEDPNFFNCLNHGDMWCNNSMFKYDSSGKVKDVILVDYQMCNYTSPVIDLNYFIFTSCQKDIKLAKMDYLVQYYHTNLVSSLKLLNSTTKPPSLLDLQIEMLRKMFFGVTTVLGTFAICVADASDESEMETFMRTDEKANEFKMKVYTNPRFVDALKELVPFFEAKGLLD
;
A
#
# COMPACT_ATOMS: atom_id res chain seq x y z
N ALA A 1 16.18 19.77 -39.23
CA ALA A 1 16.68 20.78 -38.27
C ALA A 1 16.31 20.35 -36.86
N ILE A 2 17.28 20.21 -35.96
CA ILE A 2 17.23 20.15 -34.48
C ILE A 2 18.62 19.64 -34.04
N THR A 3 19.39 20.47 -33.32
CA THR A 3 20.58 20.09 -32.51
C THR A 3 21.13 21.34 -31.82
N SER A 4 21.18 21.35 -30.50
CA SER A 4 22.02 22.28 -29.72
C SER A 4 23.14 21.54 -28.97
N VAL A 5 24.17 22.27 -28.54
CA VAL A 5 25.35 21.74 -27.83
C VAL A 5 25.73 22.69 -26.70
N LEU A 6 25.88 22.15 -25.50
CA LEU A 6 26.40 22.86 -24.33
C LEU A 6 27.93 22.67 -24.22
N ILE A 7 28.63 23.75 -23.83
CA ILE A 7 30.09 23.84 -23.90
C ILE A 7 30.65 24.42 -22.60
N GLY A 8 31.65 23.74 -22.02
CA GLY A 8 32.39 24.17 -20.84
C GLY A 8 33.74 23.44 -20.76
N GLN A 9 34.81 24.16 -20.40
CA GLN A 9 36.20 23.68 -20.44
C GLN A 9 36.73 23.23 -19.07
N SER A 10 37.57 22.17 -19.01
CA SER A 10 38.92 22.16 -18.38
C SER A 10 39.42 20.80 -17.82
N LYS A 11 40.24 20.11 -18.64
CA LYS A 11 41.42 19.25 -18.32
C LYS A 11 41.63 18.70 -16.88
N LYS A 12 41.37 17.39 -16.65
CA LYS A 12 42.41 16.30 -16.62
C LYS A 12 41.86 14.91 -16.17
N SER A 13 42.07 13.91 -17.03
CA SER A 13 42.03 12.43 -16.84
C SER A 13 40.79 11.71 -16.28
N ASN A 14 40.24 10.88 -17.19
CA ASN A 14 39.63 9.55 -17.03
C ASN A 14 38.10 9.35 -17.14
N PHE A 15 37.79 8.49 -18.12
CA PHE A 15 36.50 7.96 -18.60
C PHE A 15 35.38 8.89 -19.09
N LEU A 16 35.12 10.06 -18.50
CA LEU A 16 34.08 11.00 -19.00
C LEU A 16 34.49 12.48 -19.03
N LEU A 17 35.68 12.83 -18.53
CA LEU A 17 36.02 14.17 -18.05
C LEU A 17 36.10 15.35 -19.05
N ASN A 18 35.81 15.19 -20.35
CA ASN A 18 35.82 16.29 -21.32
C ASN A 18 34.77 16.13 -22.45
N ASN A 19 33.67 15.40 -22.22
CA ASN A 19 32.77 14.98 -23.30
C ASN A 19 31.52 15.86 -23.41
N LYS A 20 31.27 16.45 -24.59
CA LYS A 20 30.02 17.14 -24.97
C LYS A 20 28.99 16.11 -25.46
N LEU A 21 27.78 16.07 -24.90
CA LEU A 21 26.70 15.19 -25.39
C LEU A 21 26.00 15.80 -26.61
N ILE A 22 25.73 14.99 -27.63
CA ILE A 22 24.94 15.36 -28.82
C ILE A 22 23.89 14.28 -29.09
N HIS A 23 22.65 14.70 -29.32
CA HIS A 23 21.58 13.85 -29.85
C HIS A 23 21.55 13.98 -31.37
N ALA A 24 21.70 12.88 -32.11
CA ALA A 24 21.70 12.88 -33.57
C ALA A 24 20.52 12.09 -34.13
N GLN A 25 19.58 12.78 -34.77
CA GLN A 25 18.48 12.19 -35.53
C GLN A 25 18.69 12.45 -37.03
N ARG A 26 19.51 11.62 -37.68
CA ARG A 26 19.63 11.57 -39.14
C ARG A 26 19.07 10.23 -39.63
N VAL A 27 18.05 10.30 -40.49
CA VAL A 27 17.50 9.14 -41.19
C VAL A 27 18.40 8.87 -42.38
N SER A 28 19.22 7.81 -42.34
CA SER A 28 19.81 7.28 -43.56
C SER A 28 18.76 6.45 -44.30
N CYS A 29 18.21 7.02 -45.37
CA CYS A 29 17.73 6.18 -46.47
C CYS A 29 18.96 5.46 -47.04
N GLU A 30 18.86 4.14 -47.26
CA GLU A 30 19.95 3.27 -47.75
C GLU A 30 21.08 3.10 -46.70
N THR A 31 21.30 1.94 -46.08
CA THR A 31 21.64 0.66 -46.71
C THR A 31 21.47 -0.52 -45.73
N THR A 32 21.35 -1.74 -46.27
CA THR A 32 21.34 -3.01 -45.51
C THR A 32 22.73 -3.42 -45.04
N THR A 33 23.34 -2.62 -44.16
CA THR A 33 24.55 -3.06 -43.45
C THR A 33 24.17 -4.18 -42.50
N LYS A 34 24.65 -5.41 -42.77
CA LYS A 34 24.61 -6.51 -41.78
C LYS A 34 25.15 -5.96 -40.46
N MET A 35 24.42 -6.13 -39.36
CA MET A 35 24.87 -5.69 -38.04
C MET A 35 26.30 -6.19 -37.80
N SER A 36 27.27 -5.27 -37.75
CA SER A 36 28.53 -5.55 -37.10
C SER A 36 28.20 -5.87 -35.64
N LYS A 37 28.77 -6.95 -35.12
CA LYS A 37 28.55 -7.36 -33.72
C LYS A 37 28.84 -6.16 -32.82
N MET A 38 27.93 -5.82 -31.92
CA MET A 38 28.14 -4.72 -30.96
C MET A 38 29.47 -4.93 -30.26
N ALA A 39 30.41 -4.02 -30.49
CA ALA A 39 31.79 -4.19 -30.07
C ALA A 39 31.97 -3.73 -28.60
N PRO A 40 32.93 -4.30 -27.84
CA PRO A 40 33.15 -3.95 -26.43
C PRO A 40 33.39 -2.45 -26.22
N ALA A 41 33.04 -1.91 -25.04
CA ALA A 41 33.26 -0.49 -24.76
C ALA A 41 34.74 -0.11 -24.94
N GLY A 42 34.98 0.98 -25.68
CA GLY A 42 36.32 1.44 -26.00
C GLY A 42 37.01 0.77 -27.19
N SER A 43 36.43 -0.24 -27.85
CA SER A 43 36.92 -0.67 -29.16
C SER A 43 36.59 0.36 -30.25
N GLU A 44 37.45 0.48 -31.25
CA GLU A 44 37.09 1.17 -32.49
C GLU A 44 35.88 0.48 -33.13
N VAL A 45 34.93 1.28 -33.60
CA VAL A 45 33.72 0.82 -34.29
C VAL A 45 33.64 1.45 -35.66
N GLU A 46 33.09 0.69 -36.60
CA GLU A 46 32.77 1.19 -37.94
C GLU A 46 31.80 2.37 -37.81
N ARG A 47 32.26 3.54 -38.29
CA ARG A 47 31.58 4.82 -38.12
C ARG A 47 30.47 4.94 -39.17
N PRO A 48 29.19 5.17 -38.80
CA PRO A 48 28.13 5.35 -39.78
C PRO A 48 28.38 6.60 -40.64
N GLU A 49 28.04 6.56 -41.93
CA GLU A 49 28.41 7.59 -42.92
C GLU A 49 27.98 9.02 -42.54
N TRP A 50 26.85 9.15 -41.83
CA TRP A 50 26.32 10.43 -41.38
C TRP A 50 27.13 11.06 -40.24
N LEU A 51 27.89 10.26 -39.47
CA LEU A 51 28.72 10.71 -38.34
C LEU A 51 30.11 11.09 -38.86
N ASN A 52 30.15 12.14 -39.68
CA ASN A 52 31.34 12.56 -40.40
C ASN A 52 31.83 13.95 -39.97
N GLU A 53 32.89 14.42 -40.61
CA GLU A 53 33.53 15.70 -40.32
C GLU A 53 32.56 16.89 -40.51
N GLU A 54 31.73 16.88 -41.57
CA GLU A 54 30.73 17.93 -41.83
C GLU A 54 29.68 18.04 -40.72
N PHE A 55 29.22 16.90 -40.16
CA PHE A 55 28.34 16.89 -38.99
C PHE A 55 28.96 17.66 -37.82
N PHE A 56 30.27 17.54 -37.59
CA PHE A 56 30.93 18.35 -36.57
C PHE A 56 31.15 19.81 -36.99
N VAL A 57 31.24 20.15 -38.28
CA VAL A 57 31.24 21.56 -38.71
C VAL A 57 29.92 22.23 -38.31
N GLU A 58 28.78 21.58 -38.54
CA GLU A 58 27.45 22.08 -38.12
C GLU A 58 27.33 22.27 -36.60
N ILE A 59 28.03 21.44 -35.82
CA ILE A 59 28.06 21.50 -34.36
C ILE A 59 28.94 22.66 -33.89
N TYR A 60 30.18 22.72 -34.35
CA TYR A 60 31.12 23.78 -33.96
C TYR A 60 30.63 25.16 -34.40
N ALA A 61 30.00 25.30 -35.58
CA ALA A 61 29.50 26.59 -36.07
C ALA A 61 28.46 27.27 -35.15
N LYS A 62 27.88 26.54 -34.19
CA LYS A 62 26.94 27.06 -33.18
C LYS A 62 27.62 27.51 -31.88
N ASP A 63 28.87 27.12 -31.64
CA ASP A 63 29.70 27.64 -30.56
C ASP A 63 30.03 29.11 -30.85
N ALA A 64 29.78 30.02 -29.91
CA ALA A 64 30.12 31.43 -30.05
C ALA A 64 31.62 31.69 -30.32
N HIS A 65 32.51 30.76 -29.96
CA HIS A 65 33.93 30.82 -30.28
C HIS A 65 34.23 30.54 -31.78
N PHE A 66 33.37 29.80 -32.47
CA PHE A 66 33.54 29.37 -33.87
C PHE A 66 32.57 30.06 -34.85
N ALA A 67 31.43 30.55 -34.35
CA ALA A 67 30.40 31.22 -35.13
C ALA A 67 30.97 32.38 -35.97
N GLY A 68 30.70 32.36 -37.28
CA GLY A 68 31.19 33.36 -38.23
C GLY A 68 32.69 33.27 -38.57
N LYS A 69 33.44 32.33 -38.00
CA LYS A 69 34.83 32.04 -38.38
C LYS A 69 34.90 30.88 -39.36
N LYS A 70 36.01 30.79 -40.10
CA LYS A 70 36.34 29.62 -40.91
C LYS A 70 37.25 28.66 -40.16
N PHE A 71 36.88 27.39 -40.19
CA PHE A 71 37.59 26.29 -39.58
C PHE A 71 37.26 24.99 -40.32
N THR A 72 38.06 23.95 -40.12
CA THR A 72 37.79 22.58 -40.56
C THR A 72 37.74 21.66 -39.36
N THR A 73 37.08 20.51 -39.49
CA THR A 73 36.99 19.48 -38.45
C THR A 73 37.63 18.19 -38.92
N LYS A 74 38.16 17.41 -37.99
CA LYS A 74 38.73 16.10 -38.21
C LYS A 74 38.36 15.19 -37.06
N ILE A 75 37.73 14.05 -37.36
CA ILE A 75 37.51 13.01 -36.36
C ILE A 75 38.81 12.23 -36.18
N ASN A 76 39.38 12.29 -34.98
CA ASN A 76 40.62 11.59 -34.63
C ASN A 76 40.37 10.14 -34.19
N SER A 77 39.23 9.86 -33.56
CA SER A 77 38.80 8.50 -33.21
C SER A 77 37.29 8.41 -33.01
N CYS A 78 36.74 7.20 -33.20
CA CYS A 78 35.35 6.86 -32.91
C CYS A 78 35.31 5.48 -32.22
N SER A 79 34.64 5.38 -31.08
CA SER A 79 34.61 4.15 -30.25
C SER A 79 33.24 3.95 -29.59
N SER A 80 32.86 2.72 -29.23
CA SER A 80 31.60 2.48 -28.51
C SER A 80 31.69 2.97 -27.07
N VAL A 81 30.64 3.65 -26.59
CA VAL A 81 30.53 4.13 -25.19
C VAL A 81 29.99 3.04 -24.26
N VAL A 82 29.19 2.11 -24.79
CA VAL A 82 28.47 1.08 -24.04
C VAL A 82 28.94 -0.32 -24.40
N GLU A 83 28.94 -1.21 -23.41
CA GLU A 83 29.08 -2.65 -23.64
C GLU A 83 27.72 -3.27 -23.98
N ILE A 84 27.75 -4.51 -24.48
CA ILE A 84 26.53 -5.27 -24.79
C ILE A 84 25.66 -5.41 -23.53
N GLY A 85 24.37 -5.04 -23.64
CA GLY A 85 23.41 -5.09 -22.55
C GLY A 85 23.40 -3.89 -21.59
N ASP A 86 24.12 -2.80 -21.89
CA ASP A 86 24.11 -1.56 -21.09
C ASP A 86 23.21 -0.45 -21.66
N ASN A 87 22.81 -0.52 -22.94
CA ASN A 87 21.76 0.32 -23.54
C ASN A 87 20.99 -0.51 -24.57
N TYR A 88 19.66 -0.36 -24.58
CA TYR A 88 18.75 -1.14 -25.42
C TYR A 88 18.06 -0.30 -26.52
N THR A 89 17.94 1.02 -26.38
CA THR A 89 17.19 1.88 -27.34
C THR A 89 18.08 2.69 -28.27
N SER A 90 19.35 2.91 -27.91
CA SER A 90 20.26 3.81 -28.63
C SER A 90 21.68 3.28 -28.74
N THR A 91 22.34 3.56 -29.87
CA THR A 91 23.80 3.41 -30.00
C THR A 91 24.48 4.69 -29.51
N MET A 92 25.58 4.57 -28.78
CA MET A 92 26.36 5.71 -28.30
C MET A 92 27.81 5.64 -28.75
N TYR A 93 28.27 6.67 -29.47
CA TYR A 93 29.63 6.80 -29.98
C TYR A 93 30.42 7.83 -29.18
N ARG A 94 31.63 7.49 -28.75
CA ARG A 94 32.62 8.43 -28.23
C ARG A 94 33.50 8.86 -29.39
N VAL A 95 33.41 10.14 -29.74
CA VAL A 95 34.10 10.72 -30.90
C VAL A 95 35.09 11.77 -30.42
N ASN A 96 36.38 11.61 -30.71
CA ASN A 96 37.36 12.68 -30.50
C ASN A 96 37.46 13.52 -31.78
N VAL A 97 37.27 14.83 -31.67
CA VAL A 97 37.24 15.72 -32.84
C VAL A 97 38.15 16.91 -32.59
N GLU A 98 38.99 17.20 -33.57
CA GLU A 98 39.79 18.40 -33.65
C GLU A 98 39.15 19.38 -34.63
N ALA A 99 38.92 20.62 -34.19
CA ALA A 99 38.50 21.73 -35.03
C ALA A 99 39.68 22.71 -35.16
N THR A 100 40.08 23.01 -36.40
CA THR A 100 41.27 23.85 -36.71
C THR A 100 40.85 25.08 -37.51
N PHE A 101 41.15 26.27 -36.98
CA PHE A 101 40.93 27.54 -37.66
C PHE A 101 41.92 27.77 -38.81
N GLU A 102 41.57 28.62 -39.78
CA GLU A 102 42.50 29.05 -40.85
C GLU A 102 43.80 29.69 -40.30
N SER A 103 43.81 30.15 -39.04
CA SER A 103 45.00 30.66 -38.33
C SER A 103 45.98 29.58 -37.86
N GLY A 104 45.62 28.29 -37.95
CA GLY A 104 46.39 27.17 -37.42
C GLY A 104 46.19 26.88 -35.92
N GLU A 105 45.33 27.65 -35.24
CA GLU A 105 44.87 27.32 -33.89
C GLU A 105 43.87 26.16 -33.94
N SER A 106 44.05 25.13 -33.12
CA SER A 106 43.13 23.98 -33.04
C SER A 106 42.61 23.72 -31.62
N GLN A 107 41.37 23.24 -31.55
CA GLN A 107 40.69 22.80 -30.33
C GLN A 107 40.26 21.35 -30.50
N THR A 108 40.69 20.48 -29.60
CA THR A 108 40.20 19.10 -29.53
C THR A 108 39.14 18.97 -28.44
N ASP A 109 37.92 18.59 -28.82
CA ASP A 109 36.89 18.15 -27.88
C ASP A 109 36.67 16.64 -27.97
N ASN A 110 36.06 16.09 -26.94
CA ASN A 110 35.45 14.77 -27.01
C ASN A 110 33.93 14.96 -27.06
N PHE A 111 33.26 14.07 -27.77
CA PHE A 111 31.81 14.05 -27.88
C PHE A 111 31.28 12.68 -27.50
N ILE A 112 30.08 12.63 -26.91
CA ILE A 112 29.24 11.44 -26.91
C ILE A 112 28.08 11.74 -27.86
N VAL A 113 27.90 10.91 -28.88
CA VAL A 113 26.81 11.03 -29.84
C VAL A 113 25.83 9.88 -29.62
N LYS A 114 24.63 10.20 -29.15
CA LYS A 114 23.51 9.25 -29.00
C LYS A 114 22.69 9.24 -30.30
N ALA A 115 22.48 8.06 -30.86
CA ALA A 115 21.73 7.86 -32.10
C ALA A 115 20.75 6.68 -31.96
N MET A 116 19.60 6.73 -32.63
CA MET A 116 18.65 5.62 -32.65
C MET A 116 19.27 4.37 -33.27
N ILE A 117 18.97 3.21 -32.68
CA ILE A 117 19.20 1.91 -33.32
C ILE A 117 18.21 1.79 -34.49
N HIS A 118 18.64 1.29 -35.65
CA HIS A 118 17.82 1.19 -36.86
C HIS A 118 16.64 0.21 -36.78
N LEU A 119 16.44 -0.47 -35.66
CA LEU A 119 15.45 -1.53 -35.51
C LEU A 119 14.12 -1.02 -34.95
N VAL A 120 13.06 -1.52 -35.57
CA VAL A 120 11.64 -1.28 -35.27
C VAL A 120 11.11 0.11 -35.71
N GLU A 121 10.38 0.11 -36.83
CA GLU A 121 9.64 1.26 -37.39
C GLU A 121 8.81 1.99 -36.33
N ALA A 122 8.13 1.24 -35.45
CA ALA A 122 7.27 1.78 -34.38
C ALA A 122 8.01 2.73 -33.41
N PHE A 123 9.29 2.47 -33.10
CA PHE A 123 10.06 3.35 -32.20
C PHE A 123 10.36 4.73 -32.81
N LYS A 124 10.31 4.87 -34.15
CA LYS A 124 10.39 6.18 -34.82
C LYS A 124 9.16 7.05 -34.51
N GLU A 125 8.00 6.44 -34.28
CA GLU A 125 6.74 7.14 -34.00
C GLU A 125 6.59 7.59 -32.54
N PHE A 126 7.37 7.02 -31.62
CA PHE A 126 7.26 7.26 -30.18
C PHE A 126 7.92 8.56 -29.69
N SER A 127 8.50 9.37 -30.60
CA SER A 127 9.08 10.70 -30.29
C SER A 127 10.17 10.73 -29.21
N ILE A 128 10.78 9.58 -28.89
CA ILE A 128 11.79 9.34 -27.82
C ILE A 128 12.86 10.44 -27.77
N PHE A 129 13.52 10.71 -28.91
CA PHE A 129 14.56 11.75 -29.00
C PHE A 129 14.00 13.18 -28.84
N PRO A 130 12.94 13.61 -29.53
CA PRO A 130 12.27 14.88 -29.26
C PRO A 130 11.92 15.17 -27.79
N ILE A 131 11.58 14.15 -27.00
CA ILE A 131 11.28 14.29 -25.55
C ILE A 131 12.55 14.57 -24.76
N GLU A 132 13.58 13.74 -24.97
CA GLU A 132 14.89 13.90 -24.33
C GLU A 132 15.54 15.26 -24.69
N ILE A 133 15.35 15.71 -25.93
CA ILE A 133 15.77 17.03 -26.42
C ILE A 133 15.00 18.16 -25.72
N GLU A 134 13.66 18.09 -25.61
CA GLU A 134 12.88 19.10 -24.88
C GLU A 134 13.31 19.17 -23.40
N ALA A 135 13.63 18.03 -22.78
CA ALA A 135 14.17 17.98 -21.43
C ALA A 135 15.55 18.69 -21.32
N TYR A 136 16.54 18.30 -22.14
CA TYR A 136 17.88 18.87 -22.07
C TYR A 136 17.97 20.34 -22.55
N GLU A 137 17.18 20.75 -23.53
CA GLU A 137 17.26 22.10 -24.11
C GLU A 137 16.39 23.13 -23.37
N GLN A 138 15.27 22.71 -22.74
CA GLN A 138 14.29 23.64 -22.15
C GLN A 138 14.10 23.43 -20.65
N ALA A 139 13.77 22.21 -20.21
CA ALA A 139 13.42 21.95 -18.82
C ALA A 139 14.64 22.04 -17.89
N LEU A 140 15.67 21.22 -18.12
CA LEU A 140 16.83 21.12 -17.22
C LEU A 140 17.60 22.45 -17.07
N PRO A 141 17.89 23.24 -18.12
CA PRO A 141 18.59 24.51 -17.97
C PRO A 141 17.81 25.54 -17.13
N ALA A 142 16.48 25.53 -17.24
CA ALA A 142 15.59 26.37 -16.44
C ALA A 142 15.50 25.87 -14.98
N PHE A 143 15.38 24.56 -14.76
CA PHE A 143 15.36 23.98 -13.42
C PHE A 143 16.65 24.34 -12.66
N GLU A 144 17.80 24.20 -13.33
CA GLU A 144 19.11 24.59 -12.79
C GLU A 144 19.29 26.12 -12.69
N SER A 145 18.53 26.95 -13.41
CA SER A 145 18.53 28.41 -13.20
C SER A 145 17.81 28.78 -11.90
N TYR A 146 16.66 28.17 -11.61
CA TYR A 146 15.87 28.50 -10.42
C TYR A 146 16.64 28.25 -9.12
N TRP A 147 17.46 27.19 -9.06
CA TRP A 147 18.35 26.95 -7.92
C TRP A 147 19.48 27.98 -7.85
N ARG A 148 20.09 28.37 -8.98
CA ARG A 148 21.13 29.39 -9.04
C ARG A 148 20.61 30.78 -8.66
N GLU A 149 19.37 31.11 -9.02
CA GLU A 149 18.67 32.35 -8.62
C GLU A 149 18.60 32.50 -7.09
N ILE A 150 18.49 31.40 -6.34
CA ILE A 150 18.52 31.37 -4.87
C ILE A 150 19.88 30.98 -4.27
N GLY A 151 20.96 31.03 -5.07
CA GLY A 151 22.33 30.78 -4.62
C GLY A 151 22.72 29.31 -4.41
N GLN A 152 21.88 28.35 -4.80
CA GLN A 152 22.21 26.92 -4.74
C GLN A 152 22.71 26.39 -6.10
N ASN A 153 23.83 25.66 -6.08
CA ASN A 153 24.32 24.98 -7.28
C ASN A 153 23.75 23.55 -7.37
N VAL A 154 22.47 23.44 -7.75
CA VAL A 154 21.85 22.15 -8.05
C VAL A 154 21.99 21.86 -9.53
N VAL A 155 22.50 20.68 -9.85
CA VAL A 155 22.69 20.17 -11.21
C VAL A 155 21.90 18.86 -11.33
N PHE A 156 21.16 18.71 -12.42
CA PHE A 156 20.38 17.50 -12.75
C PHE A 156 20.96 16.78 -13.96
N SER A 157 21.47 17.55 -14.92
CA SER A 157 22.07 17.09 -16.17
C SER A 157 23.56 16.75 -16.03
N PRO A 158 24.16 15.97 -16.96
CA PRO A 158 25.60 15.72 -16.94
C PRO A 158 26.45 16.98 -17.06
N LYS A 159 27.20 17.28 -16.00
CA LYS A 159 28.37 18.18 -16.04
C LYS A 159 29.61 17.35 -15.67
N PRO A 160 30.51 17.06 -16.62
CA PRO A 160 31.39 15.90 -16.52
C PRO A 160 32.59 16.10 -15.57
N GLN A 161 32.39 15.86 -14.26
CA GLN A 161 33.52 15.60 -13.35
C GLN A 161 33.16 14.78 -12.10
N GLY A 162 33.61 13.51 -12.09
CA GLY A 162 33.61 12.62 -10.91
C GLY A 162 32.40 11.72 -10.71
N PHE A 163 31.48 11.64 -11.68
CA PHE A 163 30.30 10.77 -11.62
C PHE A 163 30.55 9.42 -12.31
N VAL A 164 30.07 8.33 -11.72
CA VAL A 164 30.16 6.94 -12.22
C VAL A 164 28.86 6.17 -11.98
N MET A 165 28.65 5.07 -12.71
CA MET A 165 27.49 4.19 -12.50
C MET A 165 27.63 3.40 -11.19
N ALA A 166 26.51 3.18 -10.49
CA ALA A 166 26.46 2.26 -9.36
C ALA A 166 26.45 0.79 -9.84
N ASN A 167 26.86 -0.14 -8.96
CA ASN A 167 26.83 -1.57 -9.29
C ASN A 167 25.38 -2.11 -9.27
N ARG A 168 24.78 -2.28 -10.46
CA ARG A 168 23.42 -2.79 -10.63
C ARG A 168 23.17 -4.16 -10.00
N PHE A 169 24.20 -4.99 -9.86
CA PHE A 169 24.07 -6.34 -9.28
C PHE A 169 24.01 -6.36 -7.75
N GLU A 170 24.51 -5.32 -7.08
CA GLU A 170 24.45 -5.18 -5.62
C GLU A 170 23.18 -4.48 -5.15
N GLY A 171 22.55 -3.69 -6.02
CA GLY A 171 21.48 -2.76 -5.65
C GLY A 171 21.99 -1.59 -4.78
N LEU A 172 21.25 -0.49 -4.80
CA LEU A 172 21.58 0.72 -4.04
C LEU A 172 21.33 0.53 -2.54
N ASP A 173 22.26 1.02 -1.73
CA ASP A 173 22.10 1.09 -0.26
C ASP A 173 21.27 2.32 0.19
N LEU A 174 21.14 2.49 1.50
CA LEU A 174 20.33 3.55 2.12
C LEU A 174 20.90 4.96 1.90
N GLU A 175 22.22 5.14 1.84
CA GLU A 175 22.83 6.44 1.55
C GLU A 175 22.60 6.84 0.09
N HIS A 176 22.82 5.90 -0.83
CA HIS A 176 22.52 6.10 -2.26
C HIS A 176 21.03 6.39 -2.50
N ALA A 177 20.14 5.63 -1.87
CA ALA A 177 18.69 5.81 -1.98
C ALA A 177 18.26 7.19 -1.46
N LYS A 178 18.72 7.60 -0.26
CA LYS A 178 18.39 8.92 0.31
C LYS A 178 18.95 10.06 -0.53
N LEU A 179 20.18 9.96 -1.04
CA LEU A 179 20.77 10.99 -1.92
C LEU A 179 19.99 11.14 -3.23
N LEU A 180 19.63 10.03 -3.87
CA LEU A 180 18.86 10.03 -5.10
C LEU A 180 17.46 10.60 -4.91
N LEU A 181 16.76 10.18 -3.85
CA LEU A 181 15.45 10.72 -3.51
C LEU A 181 15.52 12.24 -3.20
N SER A 182 16.58 12.73 -2.55
CA SER A 182 16.82 14.17 -2.39
C SER A 182 17.00 14.89 -3.72
N LYS A 183 17.71 14.30 -4.69
CA LYS A 183 17.88 14.90 -6.04
C LYS A 183 16.57 14.88 -6.83
N LEU A 184 15.82 13.78 -6.76
CA LEU A 184 14.52 13.60 -7.41
C LEU A 184 13.49 14.60 -6.87
N ALA A 185 13.42 14.78 -5.55
CA ALA A 185 12.56 15.77 -4.91
C ALA A 185 12.87 17.20 -5.39
N LYS A 186 14.16 17.55 -5.55
CA LYS A 186 14.58 18.85 -6.11
C LYS A 186 14.21 19.00 -7.59
N PHE A 187 14.34 17.94 -8.39
CA PHE A 187 13.94 17.92 -9.80
C PHE A 187 12.43 18.12 -9.95
N HIS A 188 11.65 17.38 -9.17
CA HIS A 188 10.19 17.50 -9.10
C HIS A 188 9.74 18.89 -8.63
N ALA A 189 10.35 19.47 -7.59
CA ALA A 189 10.06 20.84 -7.18
C ALA A 189 10.33 21.87 -8.30
N SER A 190 11.47 21.76 -8.99
CA SER A 190 11.77 22.62 -10.15
C SER A 190 10.75 22.48 -11.28
N SER A 191 10.20 21.28 -11.50
CA SER A 191 9.17 21.07 -12.52
C SER A 191 7.85 21.78 -12.21
N VAL A 192 7.47 21.87 -10.93
CA VAL A 192 6.29 22.61 -10.49
C VAL A 192 6.49 24.11 -10.73
N ILE A 193 7.67 24.65 -10.35
CA ILE A 193 8.03 26.05 -10.61
C ILE A 193 8.05 26.37 -12.11
N TYR A 194 8.53 25.44 -12.94
CA TYR A 194 8.50 25.59 -14.39
C TYR A 194 7.05 25.70 -14.91
N LYS A 195 6.14 24.83 -14.43
CA LYS A 195 4.72 24.90 -14.81
C LYS A 195 4.05 26.17 -14.27
N GLU A 196 4.37 26.63 -13.06
CA GLU A 196 3.89 27.91 -12.52
C GLU A 196 4.36 29.13 -13.33
N LYS A 197 5.61 29.12 -13.81
CA LYS A 197 6.20 30.24 -14.61
C LYS A 197 5.74 30.23 -16.07
N ASN A 198 5.50 29.06 -16.68
CA ASN A 198 5.24 28.92 -18.13
C ASN A 198 3.81 28.45 -18.46
N GLY A 199 2.99 28.10 -17.47
CA GLY A 199 1.63 27.54 -17.62
C GLY A 199 1.63 26.05 -17.98
N LYS A 200 2.43 25.65 -18.97
CA LYS A 200 2.56 24.26 -19.43
C LYS A 200 3.98 23.91 -19.88
N PHE A 201 4.23 22.61 -20.00
CA PHE A 201 5.38 22.08 -20.73
C PHE A 201 5.16 22.16 -22.24
N GLY A 202 6.21 21.95 -23.02
CA GLY A 202 6.10 21.78 -24.47
C GLY A 202 5.36 20.48 -24.82
N PRO A 203 5.00 20.29 -26.10
CA PRO A 203 4.16 19.18 -26.53
C PRO A 203 4.82 17.80 -26.40
N LYS A 204 6.13 17.70 -26.10
CA LYS A 204 6.79 16.40 -25.90
C LYS A 204 6.84 15.98 -24.43
N LEU A 205 7.01 16.93 -23.49
CA LEU A 205 6.97 16.65 -22.05
C LEU A 205 5.55 16.72 -21.46
N GLY A 206 4.64 17.46 -22.09
CA GLY A 206 3.22 17.55 -21.70
C GLY A 206 2.31 16.43 -22.22
N ARG A 207 2.87 15.33 -22.76
CA ARG A 207 2.09 14.20 -23.31
C ARG A 207 1.78 13.14 -22.25
N VAL A 208 0.87 12.21 -22.58
CA VAL A 208 0.70 10.93 -21.86
C VAL A 208 1.85 9.99 -22.25
N VAL A 209 2.51 9.33 -21.30
CA VAL A 209 3.65 8.46 -21.60
C VAL A 209 3.23 7.19 -22.36
N PHE A 210 2.10 6.58 -22.01
CA PHE A 210 1.53 5.39 -22.65
C PHE A 210 0.53 5.76 -23.76
N GLU A 211 1.00 6.34 -24.87
CA GLU A 211 0.13 6.70 -26.01
C GLU A 211 -0.53 5.45 -26.65
N PRO A 212 -1.82 5.48 -27.07
CA PRO A 212 -2.56 4.31 -27.56
C PRO A 212 -1.86 3.46 -28.64
N LYS A 213 -1.15 4.10 -29.58
CA LYS A 213 -0.34 3.44 -30.62
C LYS A 213 0.76 2.50 -30.07
N MET A 214 1.19 2.69 -28.82
CA MET A 214 2.17 1.83 -28.17
C MET A 214 1.59 0.49 -27.71
N LYS A 215 0.25 0.33 -27.71
CA LYS A 215 -0.44 -0.88 -27.26
C LYS A 215 0.14 -2.15 -27.88
N LYS A 216 0.24 -2.23 -29.21
CA LYS A 216 0.77 -3.41 -29.92
C LYS A 216 2.22 -3.76 -29.55
N VAL A 217 3.07 -2.76 -29.29
CA VAL A 217 4.45 -2.99 -28.83
C VAL A 217 4.47 -3.49 -27.39
N PHE A 218 3.60 -2.96 -26.54
CA PHE A 218 3.46 -3.41 -25.16
C PHE A 218 2.84 -4.81 -25.06
N GLU A 219 1.88 -5.14 -25.91
CA GLU A 219 1.29 -6.47 -26.06
C GLU A 219 2.34 -7.50 -26.46
N GLY A 220 3.16 -7.21 -27.48
CA GLY A 220 4.29 -8.08 -27.86
C GLY A 220 5.31 -8.29 -26.74
N PHE A 221 5.57 -7.27 -25.91
CA PHE A 221 6.34 -7.46 -24.67
C PHE A 221 5.64 -8.46 -23.75
N THR A 222 4.34 -8.29 -23.48
CA THR A 222 3.62 -9.19 -22.57
C THR A 222 3.53 -10.62 -23.10
N GLU A 223 3.25 -10.82 -24.39
CA GLU A 223 3.09 -12.12 -25.04
C GLU A 223 4.39 -12.94 -25.00
N GLY A 224 5.54 -12.33 -25.33
CA GLY A 224 6.82 -13.03 -25.28
C GLY A 224 7.36 -13.25 -23.85
N ASN A 225 7.17 -12.29 -22.95
CA ASN A 225 7.82 -12.32 -21.63
C ASN A 225 7.03 -13.06 -20.55
N PHE A 226 5.70 -12.92 -20.51
CA PHE A 226 4.90 -13.56 -19.45
C PHE A 226 4.96 -15.09 -19.42
N PRO A 227 4.97 -15.84 -20.53
CA PRO A 227 5.07 -17.30 -20.48
C PRO A 227 6.32 -17.79 -19.73
N VAL A 228 7.47 -17.15 -19.95
CA VAL A 228 8.72 -17.50 -19.27
C VAL A 228 8.75 -16.98 -17.82
N PHE A 229 8.24 -15.77 -17.58
CA PHE A 229 8.10 -15.22 -16.23
C PHE A 229 7.21 -16.09 -15.35
N LEU A 230 6.00 -16.42 -15.81
CA LEU A 230 5.05 -17.25 -15.08
C LEU A 230 5.58 -18.66 -14.86
N LYS A 231 6.30 -19.23 -15.83
CA LYS A 231 6.96 -20.53 -15.64
C LYS A 231 8.03 -20.47 -14.54
N PHE A 232 8.82 -19.40 -14.49
CA PHE A 232 9.77 -19.16 -13.41
C PHE A 232 9.07 -19.06 -12.05
N ILE A 233 8.02 -18.23 -11.92
CA ILE A 233 7.22 -18.09 -10.69
C ILE A 233 6.62 -19.43 -10.26
N GLU A 234 6.03 -20.21 -11.18
CA GLU A 234 5.45 -21.54 -10.92
C GLU A 234 6.50 -22.52 -10.35
N THR A 235 7.73 -22.50 -10.88
CA THR A 235 8.80 -23.43 -10.49
C THR A 235 9.59 -23.04 -9.24
N SER A 236 9.50 -21.80 -8.78
CA SER A 236 10.18 -21.34 -7.56
C SER A 236 9.34 -21.62 -6.32
N GLU A 237 9.84 -22.44 -5.40
CA GLU A 237 9.17 -22.73 -4.11
C GLU A 237 8.83 -21.46 -3.31
N LYS A 238 9.64 -20.39 -3.48
CA LYS A 238 9.46 -19.11 -2.79
C LYS A 238 8.41 -18.21 -3.45
N LEU A 239 8.17 -18.36 -4.74
CA LEU A 239 7.34 -17.45 -5.54
C LEU A 239 6.03 -18.08 -6.03
N HIS A 240 5.95 -19.41 -6.08
CA HIS A 240 4.75 -20.16 -6.46
C HIS A 240 3.45 -19.69 -5.77
N PRO A 241 3.42 -19.32 -4.46
CA PRO A 241 2.21 -18.78 -3.82
C PRO A 241 1.62 -17.52 -4.47
N TYR A 242 2.40 -16.81 -5.30
CA TYR A 242 2.00 -15.58 -5.97
C TYR A 242 1.65 -15.77 -7.45
N TYR A 243 1.70 -17.01 -7.98
CA TYR A 243 1.41 -17.32 -9.38
C TYR A 243 0.06 -16.77 -9.86
N GLU A 244 -1.02 -17.03 -9.11
CA GLU A 244 -2.38 -16.57 -9.41
C GLU A 244 -2.55 -15.04 -9.47
N LYS A 245 -1.65 -14.30 -8.81
CA LYS A 245 -1.61 -12.83 -8.88
C LYS A 245 -0.80 -12.37 -10.08
N ALA A 246 0.36 -12.99 -10.29
CA ALA A 246 1.24 -12.71 -11.41
C ALA A 246 0.60 -13.02 -12.78
N GLU A 247 -0.20 -14.10 -12.90
CA GLU A 247 -0.91 -14.46 -14.14
C GLU A 247 -1.82 -13.30 -14.59
N LYS A 248 -2.58 -12.75 -13.65
CA LYS A 248 -3.53 -11.66 -13.90
C LYS A 248 -2.86 -10.38 -14.41
N TRP A 249 -1.57 -10.19 -14.14
CA TRP A 249 -0.85 -9.02 -14.61
C TRP A 249 -0.74 -8.98 -16.14
N ARG A 250 -0.78 -10.13 -16.84
CA ARG A 250 -0.65 -10.16 -18.30
C ARG A 250 -1.85 -9.58 -19.04
N HIS A 251 -3.04 -9.69 -18.46
CA HIS A 251 -4.29 -9.17 -19.04
C HIS A 251 -4.40 -7.68 -18.76
N ASN A 252 -4.63 -6.84 -19.77
CA ASN A 252 -4.90 -5.40 -19.64
C ASN A 252 -3.80 -4.59 -18.91
N MET A 253 -2.51 -4.99 -19.01
CA MET A 253 -1.41 -4.25 -18.36
C MET A 253 -1.24 -2.84 -18.94
N PHE A 254 -1.33 -2.72 -20.27
CA PHE A 254 -1.21 -1.45 -20.96
C PHE A 254 -2.30 -0.46 -20.52
N GLU A 255 -3.55 -0.91 -20.43
CA GLU A 255 -4.70 -0.13 -19.99
C GLU A 255 -4.54 0.34 -18.54
N ARG A 256 -4.00 -0.49 -17.63
CA ARG A 256 -3.69 -0.07 -16.25
C ARG A 256 -2.62 1.01 -16.21
N LEU A 257 -1.54 0.85 -16.97
CA LEU A 257 -0.44 1.82 -17.04
C LEU A 257 -0.88 3.14 -17.70
N LEU A 258 -1.72 3.06 -18.74
CA LEU A 258 -2.39 4.20 -19.35
C LEU A 258 -3.30 4.91 -18.33
N LYS A 259 -4.17 4.20 -17.60
CA LYS A 259 -5.04 4.77 -16.57
C LYS A 259 -4.27 5.53 -15.47
N VAL A 260 -3.14 4.97 -15.01
CA VAL A 260 -2.30 5.59 -13.97
C VAL A 260 -1.48 6.78 -14.47
N SER A 261 -1.11 6.80 -15.75
CA SER A 261 -0.29 7.87 -16.35
C SER A 261 -1.08 8.98 -17.04
N ASN A 262 -2.31 8.71 -17.47
CA ASN A 262 -3.19 9.68 -18.11
C ASN A 262 -3.88 10.56 -17.06
N VAL A 263 -3.12 11.48 -16.47
CA VAL A 263 -3.63 12.41 -15.48
C VAL A 263 -4.19 13.67 -16.19
N PRO A 264 -5.46 14.06 -15.96
CA PRO A 264 -6.05 15.26 -16.57
C PRO A 264 -5.26 16.55 -16.28
N GLU A 265 -5.23 17.49 -17.23
CA GLU A 265 -4.50 18.76 -17.06
C GLU A 265 -5.03 19.62 -15.89
N ASP A 266 -6.33 19.51 -15.61
CA ASP A 266 -7.11 20.21 -14.60
C ASP A 266 -7.21 19.46 -13.26
N THR A 267 -6.45 18.37 -13.09
CA THR A 267 -6.43 17.61 -11.83
C THR A 267 -6.06 18.48 -10.61
N GLU A 268 -6.75 18.25 -9.49
CA GLU A 268 -6.34 18.79 -8.18
C GLU A 268 -5.10 18.06 -7.62
N GLU A 269 -4.73 16.92 -8.19
CA GLU A 269 -3.60 16.12 -7.71
C GLU A 269 -2.24 16.85 -7.79
N PHE A 270 -1.36 16.49 -6.87
CA PHE A 270 0.02 16.94 -6.92
C PHE A 270 0.80 16.14 -7.98
N CYS A 271 0.84 16.69 -9.19
CA CYS A 271 1.69 16.19 -10.28
C CYS A 271 3.00 16.97 -10.44
N VAL A 272 3.96 16.32 -11.10
CA VAL A 272 5.34 16.74 -11.37
C VAL A 272 5.75 16.30 -12.78
N LEU A 273 6.85 16.82 -13.32
CA LEU A 273 7.52 16.17 -14.46
C LEU A 273 8.31 14.97 -13.93
N ASN A 274 7.88 13.76 -14.26
CA ASN A 274 8.60 12.52 -13.93
C ASN A 274 9.76 12.30 -14.93
N HIS A 275 10.78 11.55 -14.51
CA HIS A 275 11.79 10.94 -15.37
C HIS A 275 11.24 9.68 -16.07
N SER A 276 10.42 8.90 -15.36
CA SER A 276 9.67 7.72 -15.82
C SER A 276 10.51 6.52 -16.29
N ASP A 277 11.82 6.55 -16.03
CA ASP A 277 12.74 5.44 -16.27
C ASP A 277 13.82 5.42 -15.19
N MET A 278 13.40 5.33 -13.93
CA MET A 278 14.25 5.48 -12.75
C MET A 278 15.04 4.21 -12.36
N TRP A 279 15.51 3.43 -13.33
CA TRP A 279 16.41 2.29 -13.08
C TRP A 279 17.86 2.73 -12.85
N VAL A 280 18.64 1.92 -12.14
CA VAL A 280 20.03 2.17 -11.73
C VAL A 280 20.98 2.54 -12.88
N ASN A 281 20.68 2.15 -14.12
CA ASN A 281 21.49 2.50 -15.29
C ASN A 281 21.28 3.95 -15.78
N ASN A 282 20.26 4.66 -15.29
CA ASN A 282 20.00 6.08 -15.60
C ASN A 282 20.51 7.05 -14.53
N HIS A 283 21.25 6.55 -13.52
CA HIS A 283 21.72 7.33 -12.38
C HIS A 283 23.24 7.26 -12.24
N MET A 284 23.91 8.40 -12.28
CA MET A 284 25.36 8.47 -12.01
C MET A 284 25.63 9.11 -10.66
N PHE A 285 26.45 8.46 -9.83
CA PHE A 285 26.82 8.92 -8.49
C PHE A 285 28.25 9.46 -8.47
N LYS A 286 28.48 10.52 -7.69
CA LYS A 286 29.79 11.05 -7.35
C LYS A 286 30.12 10.69 -5.91
N TYR A 287 31.37 10.33 -5.68
CA TYR A 287 31.85 9.79 -4.40
C TYR A 287 32.90 10.69 -3.75
N ASP A 288 32.93 10.69 -2.41
CA ASP A 288 34.06 11.22 -1.64
C ASP A 288 35.23 10.24 -1.55
N GLU A 289 36.32 10.64 -0.89
CA GLU A 289 37.52 9.82 -0.69
C GLU A 289 37.24 8.53 0.11
N ASN A 290 36.15 8.50 0.89
CA ASN A 290 35.71 7.35 1.68
C ASN A 290 34.71 6.45 0.91
N LYS A 291 34.49 6.71 -0.39
CA LYS A 291 33.50 6.03 -1.25
C LYS A 291 32.04 6.21 -0.80
N ARG A 292 31.71 7.28 -0.09
CA ARG A 292 30.31 7.63 0.21
C ARG A 292 29.73 8.46 -0.95
N PRO A 293 28.47 8.24 -1.34
CA PRO A 293 27.84 9.02 -2.40
C PRO A 293 27.56 10.44 -1.89
N VAL A 294 28.04 11.46 -2.61
CA VAL A 294 27.92 12.89 -2.25
C VAL A 294 27.15 13.73 -3.26
N ASP A 295 27.02 13.29 -4.50
CA ASP A 295 26.12 13.89 -5.49
C ASP A 295 25.61 12.83 -6.47
N VAL A 296 24.52 13.12 -7.17
CA VAL A 296 23.91 12.23 -8.17
C VAL A 296 23.29 13.04 -9.31
N ILE A 297 23.38 12.55 -10.54
CA ILE A 297 22.78 13.14 -11.75
C ILE A 297 21.96 12.10 -12.49
N PHE A 298 21.02 12.57 -13.30
CA PHE A 298 20.12 11.75 -14.10
C PHE A 298 20.48 11.82 -15.59
N ILE A 299 20.27 10.72 -16.30
CA ILE A 299 20.49 10.59 -17.75
C ILE A 299 19.33 9.83 -18.39
N ASP A 300 19.14 10.02 -19.69
CA ASP A 300 18.13 9.32 -20.49
C ASP A 300 16.66 9.68 -20.14
N PHE A 301 16.33 10.98 -20.28
CA PHE A 301 14.99 11.53 -20.05
C PHE A 301 13.96 11.15 -21.15
N GLN A 302 14.17 10.04 -21.86
CA GLN A 302 13.37 9.62 -23.02
C GLN A 302 11.90 9.32 -22.69
N MET A 303 11.61 8.93 -21.44
CA MET A 303 10.25 8.62 -20.97
C MET A 303 9.56 9.76 -20.22
N SER A 304 10.21 10.93 -20.06
CA SER A 304 9.68 12.01 -19.24
C SER A 304 8.29 12.48 -19.68
N HIS A 305 7.40 12.62 -18.69
CA HIS A 305 6.02 13.10 -18.85
C HIS A 305 5.53 13.78 -17.56
N TRP A 306 4.48 14.60 -17.69
CA TRP A 306 3.80 15.19 -16.53
C TRP A 306 2.84 14.19 -15.89
N GLY A 307 2.98 13.90 -14.60
CA GLY A 307 2.14 12.90 -13.91
C GLY A 307 2.36 12.84 -12.40
N ARG A 308 1.85 11.79 -11.76
CA ARG A 308 1.99 11.55 -10.30
C ARG A 308 3.47 11.26 -9.94
N PRO A 309 4.05 11.88 -8.89
CA PRO A 309 5.42 11.59 -8.43
C PRO A 309 5.61 10.15 -7.94
N ALA A 310 4.52 9.46 -7.57
CA ALA A 310 4.53 8.06 -7.17
C ALA A 310 5.07 7.10 -8.25
N VAL A 311 5.04 7.49 -9.53
CA VAL A 311 5.60 6.73 -10.66
C VAL A 311 7.10 6.53 -10.49
N ASP A 312 7.86 7.64 -10.39
CA ASP A 312 9.31 7.59 -10.25
C ASP A 312 9.75 6.92 -8.94
N LEU A 313 8.99 7.14 -7.85
CA LEU A 313 9.25 6.53 -6.55
C LEU A 313 9.14 5.00 -6.61
N GLN A 314 8.07 4.45 -7.16
CA GLN A 314 7.92 2.99 -7.28
C GLN A 314 8.93 2.39 -8.23
N TYR A 315 9.11 3.01 -9.40
CA TYR A 315 10.07 2.54 -10.40
C TYR A 315 11.47 2.48 -9.79
N PHE A 316 11.90 3.53 -9.07
CA PHE A 316 13.17 3.57 -8.38
C PHE A 316 13.31 2.49 -7.29
N LEU A 317 12.38 2.47 -6.33
CA LEU A 317 12.46 1.60 -5.15
C LEU A 317 12.45 0.12 -5.57
N PHE A 318 11.53 -0.29 -6.44
CA PHE A 318 11.40 -1.69 -6.83
C PHE A 318 12.47 -2.14 -7.84
N SER A 319 12.91 -1.29 -8.79
CA SER A 319 13.96 -1.71 -9.74
C SER A 319 15.38 -1.70 -9.14
N SER A 320 15.72 -0.70 -8.32
CA SER A 320 17.13 -0.30 -8.12
C SER A 320 17.66 -0.38 -6.69
N VAL A 321 16.81 -0.24 -5.68
CA VAL A 321 17.22 -0.34 -4.27
C VAL A 321 17.34 -1.81 -3.86
N ARG A 322 18.20 -2.10 -2.87
CA ARG A 322 18.28 -3.41 -2.22
C ARG A 322 16.94 -3.78 -1.58
N PRO A 323 16.40 -4.97 -1.83
CA PRO A 323 15.04 -5.30 -1.41
C PRO A 323 14.85 -5.31 0.11
N GLU A 324 15.89 -5.66 0.87
CA GLU A 324 15.87 -5.61 2.34
C GLU A 324 15.66 -4.17 2.84
N ILE A 325 16.32 -3.20 2.20
CA ILE A 325 16.21 -1.77 2.53
C ILE A 325 14.82 -1.26 2.13
N VAL A 326 14.28 -1.68 0.98
CA VAL A 326 12.90 -1.35 0.60
C VAL A 326 11.92 -1.84 1.66
N VAL A 327 12.06 -3.07 2.15
CA VAL A 327 11.15 -3.65 3.15
C VAL A 327 11.30 -2.98 4.53
N GLN A 328 12.52 -2.61 4.94
CA GLN A 328 12.81 -2.03 6.25
C GLN A 328 12.54 -0.51 6.32
N GLU A 329 12.86 0.23 5.26
CA GLU A 329 12.92 1.70 5.27
C GLU A 329 11.85 2.34 4.36
N PHE A 330 10.86 1.59 3.85
CA PHE A 330 9.87 2.09 2.87
C PHE A 330 9.28 3.44 3.24
N ASP A 331 8.63 3.52 4.42
CA ASP A 331 7.94 4.73 4.86
C ASP A 331 8.93 5.87 5.12
N ALA A 332 10.12 5.55 5.65
CA ALA A 332 11.18 6.53 5.90
C ALA A 332 11.79 7.10 4.60
N LEU A 333 11.87 6.30 3.53
CA LEU A 333 12.31 6.73 2.20
C LEU A 333 11.27 7.66 1.55
N ILE A 334 9.97 7.33 1.64
CA ILE A 334 8.89 8.20 1.15
C ILE A 334 8.84 9.52 1.96
N GLN A 335 8.96 9.45 3.28
CA GLN A 335 9.03 10.62 4.17
C GLN A 335 10.26 11.49 3.87
N HIS A 336 11.42 10.89 3.61
CA HIS A 336 12.65 11.60 3.24
C HIS A 336 12.50 12.35 1.91
N TYR A 337 11.98 11.70 0.87
CA TYR A 337 11.63 12.35 -0.40
C TYR A 337 10.64 13.50 -0.20
N HIS A 338 9.56 13.26 0.54
CA HIS A 338 8.50 14.24 0.80
C HIS A 338 9.03 15.47 1.52
N SER A 339 9.83 15.28 2.57
CA SER A 339 10.42 16.37 3.35
C SER A 339 11.29 17.28 2.48
N VAL A 340 12.14 16.70 1.63
CA VAL A 340 12.97 17.46 0.68
C VAL A 340 12.13 18.13 -0.41
N LEU A 341 11.03 17.52 -0.86
CA LEU A 341 10.12 18.11 -1.85
C LEU A 341 9.44 19.35 -1.27
N VAL A 342 8.86 19.24 -0.06
CA VAL A 342 8.22 20.36 0.65
C VAL A 342 9.19 21.51 0.89
N GLU A 343 10.40 21.21 1.37
CA GLU A 343 11.44 22.22 1.57
C GLU A 343 11.84 22.88 0.24
N SER A 344 12.01 22.09 -0.83
CA SER A 344 12.40 22.58 -2.15
C SER A 344 11.34 23.49 -2.78
N LEU A 345 10.06 23.13 -2.70
CA LEU A 345 8.95 23.97 -3.15
C LEU A 345 8.92 25.31 -2.41
N LYS A 346 9.13 25.28 -1.09
CA LYS A 346 9.20 26.48 -0.25
C LYS A 346 10.40 27.37 -0.59
N LEU A 347 11.59 26.78 -0.76
CA LEU A 347 12.82 27.50 -1.11
C LEU A 347 12.75 28.16 -2.49
N LEU A 348 12.10 27.51 -3.46
CA LEU A 348 11.91 28.05 -4.81
C LEU A 348 10.69 28.99 -4.93
N GLY A 349 9.91 29.18 -3.85
CA GLY A 349 8.78 30.10 -3.81
C GLY A 349 7.53 29.64 -4.57
N SER A 350 7.27 28.32 -4.62
CA SER A 350 6.07 27.74 -5.25
C SER A 350 4.79 28.27 -4.59
N LYS A 351 3.77 28.51 -5.43
CA LYS A 351 2.41 28.85 -5.01
C LYS A 351 1.53 27.62 -4.80
N LYS A 352 1.89 26.47 -5.38
CA LYS A 352 1.16 25.21 -5.22
C LYS A 352 1.37 24.66 -3.81
N THR A 353 0.28 24.29 -3.13
CA THR A 353 0.34 23.54 -1.87
C THR A 353 1.08 22.21 -2.10
N PRO A 354 2.12 21.90 -1.31
CA PRO A 354 2.76 20.59 -1.36
C PRO A 354 1.77 19.45 -1.05
N PRO A 355 2.03 18.21 -1.52
CA PRO A 355 1.17 17.08 -1.17
C PRO A 355 1.31 16.76 0.32
N LEU A 356 0.27 16.20 0.94
CA LEU A 356 0.40 15.56 2.25
C LEU A 356 1.17 14.24 2.09
N LEU A 357 1.98 13.83 3.07
CA LEU A 357 2.75 12.58 3.01
C LEU A 357 1.82 11.36 2.94
N ARG A 358 0.67 11.40 3.63
CA ARG A 358 -0.37 10.38 3.53
C ARG A 358 -0.89 10.21 2.10
N ASP A 359 -1.07 11.32 1.38
CA ASP A 359 -1.65 11.30 0.03
C ASP A 359 -0.61 10.80 -0.98
N LEU A 360 0.69 11.02 -0.73
CA LEU A 360 1.76 10.38 -1.48
C LEU A 360 1.82 8.85 -1.27
N HIS A 361 1.60 8.36 -0.03
CA HIS A 361 1.43 6.93 0.24
C HIS A 361 0.24 6.33 -0.52
N ILE A 362 -0.88 7.05 -0.57
CA ILE A 362 -2.07 6.65 -1.33
C ILE A 362 -1.77 6.61 -2.84
N GLN A 363 -1.14 7.63 -3.41
CA GLN A 363 -0.73 7.62 -4.83
C GLN A 363 0.20 6.45 -5.17
N ILE A 364 1.05 6.02 -4.24
CA ILE A 364 1.90 4.83 -4.41
C ILE A 364 1.05 3.56 -4.48
N LEU A 365 0.09 3.35 -3.58
CA LEU A 365 -0.83 2.21 -3.67
C LEU A 365 -1.65 2.24 -4.99
N GLU A 366 -2.20 3.39 -5.35
CA GLU A 366 -3.00 3.56 -6.58
C GLU A 366 -2.19 3.36 -7.87
N SER A 367 -0.86 3.56 -7.84
CA SER A 367 0.02 3.43 -9.01
C SER A 367 0.69 2.05 -9.13
N SER A 368 0.21 1.05 -8.39
CA SER A 368 0.75 -0.32 -8.27
C SER A 368 1.01 -1.05 -9.60
N ALA A 369 0.35 -0.65 -10.70
CA ALA A 369 0.61 -1.15 -12.05
C ALA A 369 2.07 -0.95 -12.49
N TYR A 370 2.73 0.14 -12.06
CA TYR A 370 4.17 0.33 -12.31
C TYR A 370 5.02 -0.68 -11.52
N GLY A 371 4.59 -1.08 -10.32
CA GLY A 371 5.20 -2.16 -9.55
C GLY A 371 5.15 -3.50 -10.30
N SER A 372 3.98 -3.90 -10.82
CA SER A 372 3.87 -5.16 -11.58
C SER A 372 4.70 -5.15 -12.87
N MET A 373 4.77 -4.02 -13.59
CA MET A 373 5.70 -3.84 -14.73
C MET A 373 7.18 -3.94 -14.31
N CYS A 374 7.55 -3.37 -13.16
CA CYS A 374 8.90 -3.49 -12.62
C CYS A 374 9.25 -4.93 -12.26
N PHE A 375 8.32 -5.69 -11.67
CA PHE A 375 8.51 -7.07 -11.28
C PHE A 375 8.52 -8.04 -12.47
N SER A 376 7.68 -7.84 -13.49
CA SER A 376 7.61 -8.74 -14.65
C SER A 376 8.68 -8.44 -15.71
N GLY A 377 9.22 -7.23 -15.81
CA GLY A 377 10.19 -6.85 -16.84
C GLY A 377 11.44 -6.14 -16.30
N ILE A 378 11.31 -4.86 -15.93
CA ILE A 378 12.44 -3.94 -15.73
C ILE A 378 13.50 -4.46 -14.75
N THR A 379 13.08 -5.02 -13.61
CA THR A 379 13.99 -5.54 -12.58
C THR A 379 14.77 -6.77 -13.07
N ALA A 380 14.17 -7.58 -13.94
CA ALA A 380 14.80 -8.77 -14.48
C ALA A 380 15.89 -8.41 -15.51
N ILE A 381 15.65 -7.38 -16.33
CA ILE A 381 16.65 -6.79 -17.24
C ILE A 381 17.79 -6.13 -16.44
N SER A 382 17.45 -5.31 -15.42
CA SER A 382 18.42 -4.46 -14.73
C SER A 382 19.53 -5.24 -14.02
N ILE A 383 19.26 -6.48 -13.61
CA ILE A 383 20.22 -7.38 -12.94
C ILE A 383 20.64 -8.58 -13.80
N MET A 384 20.33 -8.58 -15.10
CA MET A 384 20.80 -9.59 -16.05
C MET A 384 22.32 -9.49 -16.25
N ASP A 385 22.99 -10.64 -16.26
CA ASP A 385 24.38 -10.75 -16.70
C ASP A 385 24.53 -10.41 -18.18
N LYS A 386 25.69 -9.85 -18.54
CA LYS A 386 25.99 -9.50 -19.93
C LYS A 386 25.99 -10.75 -20.82
N ASN A 387 25.31 -10.66 -21.94
CA ASN A 387 24.96 -11.78 -22.81
C ASN A 387 24.93 -11.29 -24.26
N GLU A 388 25.45 -12.06 -25.22
CA GLU A 388 25.45 -11.67 -26.63
C GLU A 388 24.03 -11.54 -27.22
N ASN A 389 23.05 -12.25 -26.64
CA ASN A 389 21.63 -12.12 -27.00
C ASN A 389 20.91 -10.97 -26.26
N ALA A 390 21.57 -10.17 -25.40
CA ALA A 390 20.93 -9.06 -24.68
C ALA A 390 20.68 -7.87 -25.62
N SER A 391 19.59 -7.93 -26.37
CA SER A 391 19.13 -6.88 -27.30
C SER A 391 17.64 -6.58 -27.09
N LEU A 392 17.22 -5.38 -27.49
CA LEU A 392 15.80 -5.02 -27.49
C LEU A 392 15.00 -5.90 -28.45
N GLU A 393 15.60 -6.31 -29.57
CA GLU A 393 14.97 -7.19 -30.55
C GLU A 393 14.60 -8.56 -29.96
N ASN A 394 15.54 -9.21 -29.27
CA ASN A 394 15.32 -10.49 -28.59
C ASN A 394 14.36 -10.37 -27.39
N PHE A 395 14.19 -9.15 -26.86
CA PHE A 395 13.26 -8.87 -25.76
C PHE A 395 11.79 -8.88 -26.20
N PHE A 396 11.51 -8.47 -27.44
CA PHE A 396 10.15 -8.43 -28.03
C PHE A 396 9.84 -9.60 -28.98
N LYS A 397 10.85 -10.31 -29.52
CA LYS A 397 10.63 -11.44 -30.43
C LYS A 397 10.31 -12.75 -29.71
N ASP A 398 9.29 -13.45 -30.21
CA ASP A 398 9.06 -14.85 -29.88
C ASP A 398 9.87 -15.78 -30.82
N ASP A 399 11.19 -15.81 -30.61
CA ASP A 399 12.11 -16.73 -31.29
C ASP A 399 13.09 -17.38 -30.28
N GLU A 400 13.85 -18.38 -30.74
CA GLU A 400 14.78 -19.14 -29.88
C GLU A 400 15.84 -18.26 -29.20
N ALA A 401 16.29 -17.18 -29.84
CA ALA A 401 17.30 -16.27 -29.27
C ALA A 401 16.70 -15.41 -28.16
N GLY A 402 15.48 -14.91 -28.36
CA GLY A 402 14.66 -14.26 -27.34
C GLY A 402 14.34 -15.18 -26.16
N ASP A 403 14.01 -16.45 -26.45
CA ASP A 403 13.69 -17.43 -25.43
C ASP A 403 14.89 -17.77 -24.53
N ILE A 404 16.08 -17.89 -25.13
CA ILE A 404 17.35 -18.04 -24.41
C ILE A 404 17.64 -16.80 -23.55
N MET A 405 17.37 -15.58 -24.06
CA MET A 405 17.52 -14.35 -23.30
C MET A 405 16.56 -14.30 -22.10
N ARG A 406 15.26 -14.55 -22.31
CA ARG A 406 14.23 -14.56 -21.25
C ARG A 406 14.50 -15.61 -20.19
N LYS A 407 14.96 -16.81 -20.58
CA LYS A 407 15.37 -17.86 -19.63
C LYS A 407 16.53 -17.39 -18.75
N LYS A 408 17.59 -16.79 -19.32
CA LYS A 408 18.70 -16.18 -18.54
C LYS A 408 18.25 -14.99 -17.68
N MET A 409 17.19 -14.28 -18.10
CA MET A 409 16.63 -13.14 -17.38
C MET A 409 15.92 -13.57 -16.09
N TYR A 410 14.97 -14.50 -16.22
CA TYR A 410 14.08 -14.88 -15.12
C TYR A 410 14.68 -15.94 -14.20
N PHE A 411 15.38 -16.95 -14.75
CA PHE A 411 16.07 -17.97 -13.96
C PHE A 411 17.44 -17.46 -13.46
N ASN A 412 17.44 -16.27 -12.85
CA ASN A 412 18.58 -15.57 -12.28
C ASN A 412 18.43 -15.54 -10.75
N PRO A 413 19.36 -16.13 -9.96
CA PRO A 413 19.24 -16.17 -8.50
C PRO A 413 19.11 -14.81 -7.82
N ARG A 414 19.66 -13.73 -8.40
CA ARG A 414 19.50 -12.36 -7.86
C ARG A 414 18.07 -11.85 -8.06
N PHE A 415 17.41 -12.23 -9.14
CA PHE A 415 16.02 -11.90 -9.42
C PHE A 415 15.06 -12.67 -8.51
N GLU A 416 15.27 -13.97 -8.36
CA GLU A 416 14.50 -14.78 -7.40
C GLU A 416 14.64 -14.26 -5.97
N HIS A 417 15.87 -13.99 -5.52
CA HIS A 417 16.11 -13.39 -4.20
C HIS A 417 15.33 -12.08 -4.03
N LYS A 418 15.46 -11.16 -5.00
CA LYS A 418 14.80 -9.85 -4.95
C LYS A 418 13.28 -9.95 -4.91
N LEU A 419 12.66 -10.80 -5.73
CA LEU A 419 11.21 -11.01 -5.67
C LEU A 419 10.78 -11.74 -4.38
N SER A 420 11.57 -12.69 -3.87
CA SER A 420 11.23 -13.44 -2.65
C SER A 420 11.19 -12.57 -1.38
N VAL A 421 11.91 -11.45 -1.39
CA VAL A 421 11.89 -10.44 -0.32
C VAL A 421 10.76 -9.41 -0.54
N LEU A 422 10.56 -8.95 -1.78
CA LEU A 422 9.57 -7.90 -2.09
C LEU A 422 8.13 -8.42 -2.15
N PHE A 423 7.88 -9.61 -2.70
CA PHE A 423 6.52 -10.13 -2.86
C PHE A 423 5.76 -10.26 -1.53
N PRO A 424 6.32 -10.83 -0.43
CA PRO A 424 5.63 -10.87 0.87
C PRO A 424 5.34 -9.49 1.47
N PHE A 425 6.09 -8.45 1.09
CA PHE A 425 5.88 -7.07 1.53
C PHE A 425 4.79 -6.34 0.72
N CYS A 426 4.82 -6.53 -0.60
CA CYS A 426 3.85 -5.98 -1.55
C CYS A 426 2.48 -6.66 -1.42
N ASP A 427 2.45 -7.99 -1.22
CA ASP A 427 1.25 -8.80 -1.13
C ASP A 427 0.34 -8.37 0.02
N LYS A 428 0.91 -8.16 1.22
CA LYS A 428 0.20 -7.66 2.40
C LYS A 428 -0.44 -6.27 2.18
N ARG A 429 0.11 -5.48 1.25
CA ARG A 429 -0.36 -4.14 0.89
C ARG A 429 -1.35 -4.15 -0.30
N GLY A 430 -1.67 -5.31 -0.86
CA GLY A 430 -2.45 -5.41 -2.10
C GLY A 430 -1.71 -4.93 -3.36
N LEU A 431 -0.41 -4.62 -3.28
CA LEU A 431 0.39 -4.11 -4.42
C LEU A 431 0.62 -5.17 -5.51
N LEU A 432 0.37 -6.45 -5.22
CA LEU A 432 0.39 -7.53 -6.21
C LEU A 432 -1.00 -7.81 -6.79
N ASP A 433 -2.07 -7.21 -6.24
CA ASP A 433 -3.43 -7.41 -6.73
C ASP A 433 -3.68 -6.58 -7.98
N VAL A 434 -4.54 -7.08 -8.85
CA VAL A 434 -5.00 -6.37 -10.05
C VAL A 434 -6.39 -5.80 -9.76
N PRO A 435 -6.56 -4.47 -9.75
CA PRO A 435 -7.89 -3.87 -9.82
C PRO A 435 -8.55 -4.28 -11.14
N ASP A 436 -9.78 -4.77 -11.08
CA ASP A 436 -10.57 -5.04 -12.28
C ASP A 436 -10.73 -3.74 -13.08
N ILE A 437 -10.27 -3.70 -14.33
CA ILE A 437 -10.69 -2.68 -15.29
C ILE A 437 -12.03 -3.12 -15.85
N THR A 438 -13.06 -2.30 -15.67
CA THR A 438 -14.35 -2.52 -16.34
C THR A 438 -14.25 -2.23 -17.83
N GLU A 439 -15.05 -2.88 -18.68
CA GLU A 439 -15.02 -2.62 -20.14
C GLU A 439 -15.26 -1.13 -20.48
N SER A 440 -16.04 -0.42 -19.67
CA SER A 440 -16.25 1.04 -19.76
C SER A 440 -15.03 1.91 -19.44
N GLU A 441 -14.01 1.35 -18.78
CA GLU A 441 -12.74 2.03 -18.47
C GLU A 441 -11.62 1.66 -19.45
N ILE A 442 -11.85 0.70 -20.36
CA ILE A 442 -10.94 0.42 -21.47
C ILE A 442 -11.09 1.54 -22.49
N ILE A 443 -10.09 2.43 -22.55
CA ILE A 443 -10.03 3.47 -23.59
C ILE A 443 -9.93 2.79 -24.96
N PRO A 444 -10.89 2.98 -25.87
CA PRO A 444 -10.82 2.37 -27.20
C PRO A 444 -9.59 2.88 -27.95
N VAL A 445 -8.72 1.95 -28.33
CA VAL A 445 -7.60 2.26 -29.23
C VAL A 445 -8.12 2.12 -30.65
N GLU A 446 -8.22 3.22 -31.39
CA GLU A 446 -8.52 3.16 -32.82
C GLU A 446 -7.41 2.38 -33.54
N GLU A 447 -7.77 1.28 -34.20
CA GLU A 447 -6.85 0.49 -34.99
C GLU A 447 -6.34 1.29 -36.20
N SER A 448 -5.16 1.89 -36.04
CA SER A 448 -4.40 2.46 -37.14
C SER A 448 -3.00 1.85 -37.16
N ALA A 449 -2.55 1.56 -38.39
CA ALA A 449 -1.34 0.79 -38.75
C ALA A 449 -1.35 -0.70 -38.32
N GLU A 450 -1.27 -1.57 -39.33
CA GLU A 450 -0.80 -2.94 -39.17
C GLU A 450 0.69 -2.91 -38.78
N VAL A 451 1.09 -3.73 -37.80
CA VAL A 451 2.51 -4.01 -37.56
C VAL A 451 2.92 -5.07 -38.58
N PRO A 452 4.00 -4.88 -39.36
CA PRO A 452 4.43 -5.88 -40.31
C PRO A 452 4.89 -7.14 -39.56
N THR A 453 4.17 -8.24 -39.75
CA THR A 453 4.59 -9.56 -39.27
C THR A 453 5.85 -9.99 -40.03
N ALA A 454 6.86 -10.46 -39.30
CA ALA A 454 8.20 -10.76 -39.84
C ALA A 454 8.28 -12.03 -40.71
N THR A 455 7.16 -12.45 -41.31
CA THR A 455 7.00 -13.69 -42.09
C THR A 455 6.66 -13.46 -43.57
N ALA A 456 6.35 -12.22 -44.00
CA ALA A 456 6.02 -11.89 -45.39
C ALA A 456 7.22 -11.31 -46.17
N ALA A 457 8.37 -11.99 -46.14
CA ALA A 457 9.58 -11.58 -46.86
C ALA A 457 10.26 -12.73 -47.63
N ALA A 458 9.46 -13.62 -48.22
CA ALA A 458 9.91 -14.58 -49.23
C ALA A 458 8.78 -14.79 -50.26
N THR A 459 9.14 -14.85 -51.55
CA THR A 459 8.24 -14.91 -52.74
C THR A 459 7.24 -13.73 -52.82
N GLU A 460 7.31 -12.83 -53.78
CA GLU A 460 7.14 -13.10 -55.21
C GLU A 460 7.89 -12.12 -56.12
N SER A 461 8.19 -12.56 -57.35
CA SER A 461 8.82 -11.76 -58.39
C SER A 461 7.82 -11.28 -59.45
N THR A 462 7.92 -10.01 -59.82
CA THR A 462 7.54 -9.45 -61.13
C THR A 462 6.11 -9.69 -61.66
N LYS A 463 5.26 -8.65 -61.59
CA LYS A 463 4.57 -8.10 -62.79
C LYS A 463 3.96 -6.71 -62.55
N ALA A 464 3.72 -6.00 -63.64
CA ALA A 464 3.19 -4.63 -63.72
C ALA A 464 1.64 -4.61 -63.64
N PRO A 465 1.00 -3.44 -63.43
CA PRO A 465 -0.40 -3.37 -62.99
C PRO A 465 -1.42 -3.35 -64.14
N GLU A 466 -2.62 -3.88 -63.87
CA GLU A 466 -3.85 -3.56 -64.61
C GLU A 466 -4.99 -3.19 -63.63
N GLU A 467 -5.90 -2.34 -64.10
CA GLU A 467 -6.97 -1.68 -63.35
C GLU A 467 -8.28 -2.52 -63.27
N PRO A 468 -9.30 -2.09 -62.48
CA PRO A 468 -10.20 -3.04 -61.81
C PRO A 468 -11.57 -3.28 -62.49
N SER A 469 -12.19 -4.40 -62.11
CA SER A 469 -13.65 -4.63 -62.19
C SER A 469 -14.12 -5.26 -60.86
N LYS A 470 -14.85 -4.53 -60.02
CA LYS A 470 -16.32 -4.33 -60.04
C LYS A 470 -17.13 -5.55 -59.60
N GLU A 471 -17.99 -5.30 -58.60
CA GLU A 471 -19.26 -6.00 -58.32
C GLU A 471 -19.14 -7.48 -57.85
N SER A 472 -19.94 -7.99 -56.90
CA SER A 472 -20.92 -7.34 -56.02
C SER A 472 -21.40 -8.33 -54.95
N LEU A 473 -21.83 -7.80 -53.80
CA LEU A 473 -23.03 -8.19 -53.04
C LEU A 473 -23.36 -9.68 -52.74
N GLN A 474 -23.65 -9.86 -51.44
CA GLN A 474 -24.86 -10.50 -50.89
C GLN A 474 -24.79 -11.93 -50.32
N ASP A 475 -25.32 -11.96 -49.08
CA ASP A 475 -26.21 -12.98 -48.51
C ASP A 475 -25.66 -14.37 -48.13
N ALA A 476 -26.27 -15.10 -47.19
CA ALA A 476 -27.03 -14.73 -45.98
C ALA A 476 -27.40 -16.01 -45.21
N VAL A 477 -26.97 -16.14 -43.95
CA VAL A 477 -27.63 -16.89 -42.84
C VAL A 477 -27.93 -18.40 -43.04
N LYS A 478 -28.15 -19.09 -41.91
CA LYS A 478 -28.80 -20.41 -41.73
C LYS A 478 -27.96 -21.67 -41.99
N GLU A 479 -28.10 -22.78 -41.24
CA GLU A 479 -28.78 -23.09 -39.96
C GLU A 479 -28.46 -24.57 -39.60
N THR A 480 -28.43 -24.96 -38.31
CA THR A 480 -28.68 -26.36 -37.80
C THR A 480 -27.75 -27.52 -38.28
N GLN A 481 -27.59 -28.69 -37.62
CA GLN A 481 -27.95 -29.24 -36.29
C GLN A 481 -27.06 -30.48 -36.00
N GLU A 482 -26.98 -30.93 -34.73
CA GLU A 482 -26.96 -32.36 -34.26
C GLU A 482 -26.14 -33.45 -35.02
N LYS A 483 -25.36 -34.35 -34.40
CA LYS A 483 -25.79 -35.28 -33.32
C LYS A 483 -24.67 -36.26 -32.85
N HIS A 484 -24.77 -36.72 -31.59
CA HIS A 484 -24.27 -38.00 -30.99
C HIS A 484 -22.75 -38.35 -31.09
N THR A 485 -22.15 -39.16 -30.19
CA THR A 485 -22.71 -40.16 -29.24
C THR A 485 -21.86 -40.27 -27.95
N GLU A 486 -22.41 -40.88 -26.91
CA GLU A 486 -21.78 -41.20 -25.61
C GLU A 486 -20.77 -42.37 -25.70
N GLU A 487 -19.86 -42.49 -24.72
CA GLU A 487 -19.74 -43.71 -23.86
C GLU A 487 -18.70 -43.56 -22.72
N VAL A 488 -19.03 -44.17 -21.55
CA VAL A 488 -18.24 -44.33 -20.31
C VAL A 488 -18.68 -45.68 -19.71
N PRO A 489 -17.81 -46.67 -19.36
CA PRO A 489 -17.14 -46.78 -18.03
C PRO A 489 -15.79 -47.60 -18.08
N ALA A 490 -15.16 -48.18 -17.04
CA ALA A 490 -15.39 -48.29 -15.58
C ALA A 490 -14.09 -48.52 -14.75
N VAL A 491 -13.99 -47.84 -13.59
CA VAL A 491 -13.77 -48.36 -12.20
C VAL A 491 -12.85 -49.59 -11.92
N ASN A 492 -12.07 -49.46 -10.82
CA ASN A 492 -11.26 -50.43 -10.02
C ASN A 492 -9.73 -50.21 -10.12
N GLY A 493 -8.92 -50.30 -9.05
CA GLY A 493 -9.21 -50.73 -7.66
C GLY A 493 -8.13 -50.29 -6.63
N ILE A 494 -8.18 -50.91 -5.44
CA ILE A 494 -7.55 -50.47 -4.17
C ILE A 494 -6.24 -51.23 -3.84
N HIS A 495 -5.38 -50.61 -2.99
CA HIS A 495 -4.37 -51.15 -2.02
C HIS A 495 -3.05 -50.35 -2.11
N GLU A 496 -2.23 -50.11 -1.09
CA GLU A 496 -2.31 -50.03 0.38
C GLU A 496 -0.85 -49.76 0.88
N ASN A 497 -0.69 -49.02 1.97
CA ASN A 497 0.42 -49.02 2.96
C ASN A 497 1.91 -49.16 2.55
N GLY A 498 2.75 -48.26 3.09
CA GLY A 498 4.21 -48.39 3.09
C GLY A 498 4.92 -47.40 4.03
N THR A 499 4.88 -47.64 5.35
CA THR A 499 5.72 -46.94 6.34
C THR A 499 7.12 -47.55 6.42
N VAL A 500 8.17 -46.71 6.43
CA VAL A 500 9.52 -47.08 6.89
C VAL A 500 10.14 -45.91 7.65
N GLU A 501 10.67 -46.19 8.84
CA GLU A 501 11.42 -45.25 9.69
C GLU A 501 12.94 -45.30 9.42
N SER A 502 13.66 -44.38 10.06
CA SER A 502 15.12 -44.31 10.22
C SER A 502 15.91 -43.75 9.00
N SER A 503 17.05 -43.08 9.19
CA SER A 503 17.92 -43.05 10.37
C SER A 503 18.57 -41.69 10.65
N VAL A 504 18.97 -41.52 11.91
CA VAL A 504 19.81 -40.44 12.45
C VAL A 504 21.16 -40.37 11.75
N ASP A 505 21.70 -39.18 11.50
CA ASP A 505 23.12 -38.96 11.77
C ASP A 505 23.45 -37.55 12.30
N LYS A 506 24.51 -37.45 13.11
CA LYS A 506 24.91 -36.24 13.85
C LYS A 506 26.28 -35.75 13.40
N THR A 507 26.42 -34.44 13.18
CA THR A 507 27.72 -33.76 13.35
C THR A 507 27.57 -32.43 14.08
N SER A 508 28.54 -32.15 14.95
CA SER A 508 28.49 -31.16 16.03
C SER A 508 29.44 -29.96 15.81
N ALA A 509 29.41 -29.02 16.77
CA ALA A 509 30.27 -27.83 16.94
C ALA A 509 29.77 -26.55 16.21
N THR A 510 29.78 -25.36 16.83
CA THR A 510 30.30 -24.94 18.15
C THR A 510 29.56 -23.70 18.66
N SER A 511 29.30 -23.61 19.96
CA SER A 511 28.80 -22.39 20.64
C SER A 511 29.95 -21.62 21.31
N PRO A 512 29.71 -20.35 21.68
CA PRO A 512 30.18 -19.92 23.00
C PRO A 512 29.20 -19.04 23.80
N LYS A 513 28.89 -19.56 24.99
CA LYS A 513 28.75 -18.88 26.29
C LYS A 513 27.50 -18.05 26.63
N ASP A 514 26.97 -18.43 27.80
CA ASP A 514 25.87 -17.82 28.55
C ASP A 514 26.12 -16.39 29.01
N VAL A 515 25.02 -15.63 29.10
CA VAL A 515 24.79 -14.69 30.20
C VAL A 515 23.41 -15.00 30.77
N SER A 516 23.37 -15.69 31.90
CA SER A 516 22.15 -16.05 32.63
C SER A 516 21.71 -14.89 33.54
N ASP A 517 20.60 -14.25 33.21
CA ASP A 517 19.53 -13.85 34.15
C ASP A 517 18.53 -12.92 33.42
N VAL A 518 17.61 -13.54 32.68
CA VAL A 518 16.35 -12.90 32.28
C VAL A 518 15.24 -13.88 32.63
N THR A 519 14.33 -13.47 33.50
CA THR A 519 13.12 -14.23 33.84
C THR A 519 12.35 -14.57 32.55
N GLU A 520 12.06 -15.86 32.34
CA GLU A 520 11.27 -16.31 31.18
C GLU A 520 9.93 -15.57 31.13
N ILE A 521 9.75 -14.75 30.10
CA ILE A 521 8.46 -14.16 29.76
C ILE A 521 7.65 -15.27 29.08
N PRO A 522 6.47 -15.66 29.58
CA PRO A 522 5.69 -16.72 28.96
C PRO A 522 5.34 -16.37 27.51
N THR A 523 5.68 -17.26 26.57
CA THR A 523 5.41 -17.12 25.13
C THR A 523 3.94 -17.31 24.74
N THR A 524 3.05 -17.49 25.72
CA THR A 524 1.61 -17.69 25.55
C THR A 524 0.82 -16.80 26.50
N MET A 525 -0.13 -16.03 25.99
CA MET A 525 -1.07 -15.26 26.82
C MET A 525 -1.91 -16.18 27.71
N SER A 526 -1.93 -15.92 29.01
CA SER A 526 -2.83 -16.54 29.98
C SER A 526 -4.11 -15.70 30.21
N PRO A 527 -5.21 -16.31 30.70
CA PRO A 527 -6.39 -15.57 31.14
C PRO A 527 -6.05 -14.49 32.19
N ASN A 528 -6.75 -13.36 32.16
CA ASN A 528 -6.53 -12.28 33.12
C ASN A 528 -7.00 -12.69 34.53
N GLU A 529 -6.07 -13.16 35.38
CA GLU A 529 -6.34 -13.60 36.75
C GLU A 529 -7.05 -12.54 37.60
N THR A 530 -6.72 -11.26 37.42
CA THR A 530 -7.36 -10.14 38.12
C THR A 530 -8.87 -10.04 37.82
N SER A 531 -9.30 -10.32 36.58
CA SER A 531 -10.74 -10.32 36.22
C SER A 531 -11.53 -11.48 36.84
N GLN A 532 -10.86 -12.44 37.47
CA GLN A 532 -11.46 -13.59 38.16
C GLN A 532 -11.46 -13.43 39.69
N GLN A 533 -10.80 -12.40 40.23
CA GLN A 533 -10.78 -12.15 41.67
C GLN A 533 -12.05 -11.44 42.15
N LYS A 534 -12.60 -11.93 43.26
CA LYS A 534 -13.76 -11.33 43.96
C LYS A 534 -13.33 -10.08 44.75
N GLU A 535 -12.94 -9.02 44.07
CA GLU A 535 -12.81 -7.73 44.74
C GLU A 535 -14.19 -7.21 45.19
N GLY A 536 -14.19 -6.49 46.31
CA GLY A 536 -15.41 -5.99 46.94
C GLY A 536 -16.04 -4.84 46.15
N ALA A 537 -16.85 -5.18 45.13
CA ALA A 537 -17.63 -4.21 44.37
C ALA A 537 -18.54 -3.37 45.29
N PRO A 538 -18.80 -2.09 44.94
CA PRO A 538 -19.69 -1.23 45.73
C PRO A 538 -21.10 -1.83 45.86
N LYS A 539 -21.66 -1.75 47.07
CA LYS A 539 -23.03 -2.20 47.35
C LYS A 539 -24.04 -1.18 46.83
N ASN A 540 -24.38 -1.26 45.55
CA ASN A 540 -25.64 -0.69 45.06
C ASN A 540 -26.80 -1.49 45.66
N GLU A 541 -27.88 -0.82 46.08
CA GLU A 541 -29.11 -1.53 46.44
C GLU A 541 -29.67 -2.23 45.20
N ASN A 542 -30.07 -3.49 45.34
CA ASN A 542 -30.62 -4.25 44.22
C ASN A 542 -31.93 -3.58 43.74
N PRO A 543 -32.15 -3.39 42.43
CA PRO A 543 -33.37 -2.77 41.93
C PRO A 543 -34.60 -3.56 42.37
N LYS A 544 -35.64 -2.87 42.88
CA LYS A 544 -36.85 -3.54 43.41
C LYS A 544 -37.55 -4.43 42.38
N TRP A 545 -37.43 -4.12 41.09
CA TRP A 545 -37.98 -4.91 39.98
C TRP A 545 -37.18 -6.19 39.70
N LEU A 546 -35.87 -6.21 40.00
CA LEU A 546 -34.97 -7.34 39.74
C LEU A 546 -35.15 -8.40 40.83
N ASN A 547 -36.26 -9.12 40.76
CA ASN A 547 -36.72 -10.04 41.79
C ASN A 547 -37.26 -11.36 41.23
N LYS A 548 -37.72 -12.25 42.11
CA LYS A 548 -38.24 -13.57 41.76
C LYS A 548 -39.39 -13.56 40.74
N PHE A 549 -40.29 -12.57 40.79
CA PHE A 549 -41.42 -12.47 39.87
C PHE A 549 -40.98 -12.14 38.44
N PHE A 550 -40.02 -11.23 38.28
CA PHE A 550 -39.42 -10.89 36.99
C PHE A 550 -38.85 -12.15 36.30
N PHE A 551 -38.02 -12.94 37.00
CA PHE A 551 -37.47 -14.16 36.44
C PHE A 551 -38.50 -15.29 36.23
N GLN A 552 -39.55 -15.36 37.06
CA GLN A 552 -40.64 -16.31 36.88
C GLN A 552 -41.48 -15.98 35.63
N ASP A 553 -41.55 -14.71 35.23
CA ASP A 553 -42.22 -14.29 34.00
C ASP A 553 -41.34 -14.44 32.77
N MET A 554 -40.08 -13.98 32.84
CA MET A 554 -39.08 -14.12 31.78
C MET A 554 -38.94 -15.57 31.28
N LEU A 555 -38.87 -16.52 32.21
CA LEU A 555 -38.66 -17.94 31.89
C LEU A 555 -39.95 -18.69 31.52
N ARG A 556 -41.12 -18.01 31.52
CA ARG A 556 -42.45 -18.63 31.28
C ARG A 556 -42.54 -19.36 29.94
N ASN A 557 -41.79 -18.89 28.93
CA ASN A 557 -41.78 -19.46 27.59
C ASN A 557 -40.66 -20.51 27.36
N GLU A 558 -39.66 -20.61 28.27
CA GLU A 558 -38.57 -21.61 28.18
C GLU A 558 -38.94 -22.93 28.88
N PHE A 559 -39.87 -22.90 29.86
CA PHE A 559 -40.21 -24.06 30.69
C PHE A 559 -41.73 -24.19 30.93
N ASP A 560 -42.32 -25.31 30.49
CA ASP A 560 -43.75 -25.67 30.69
C ASP A 560 -44.24 -25.54 32.14
N THR A 561 -43.42 -25.97 33.10
CA THR A 561 -43.79 -25.98 34.53
C THR A 561 -42.53 -25.92 35.37
N PHE A 562 -42.32 -24.79 36.03
CA PHE A 562 -41.17 -24.54 36.89
C PHE A 562 -41.49 -23.53 37.99
N ARG A 563 -40.67 -23.52 39.03
CA ARG A 563 -40.75 -22.54 40.11
C ARG A 563 -39.36 -22.00 40.40
N VAL A 564 -39.18 -20.69 40.32
CA VAL A 564 -37.96 -20.04 40.82
C VAL A 564 -37.95 -20.21 42.34
N ILE A 565 -37.01 -20.96 42.90
CA ILE A 565 -36.88 -21.12 44.36
C ILE A 565 -36.19 -19.89 44.95
N ARG A 566 -34.99 -19.57 44.42
CA ARG A 566 -34.07 -18.57 44.97
C ARG A 566 -33.46 -17.73 43.85
N VAL A 567 -33.28 -16.44 44.14
CA VAL A 567 -32.54 -15.48 43.33
C VAL A 567 -31.37 -15.00 44.18
N SER A 568 -30.15 -15.01 43.64
CA SER A 568 -28.97 -14.39 44.24
C SER A 568 -28.40 -13.38 43.26
N ILE A 569 -28.26 -12.13 43.69
CA ILE A 569 -27.83 -11.00 42.85
C ILE A 569 -26.51 -10.47 43.42
N ALA A 570 -25.54 -10.24 42.56
CA ALA A 570 -24.28 -9.55 42.86
C ALA A 570 -23.90 -8.65 41.67
N PRO A 571 -23.05 -7.63 41.85
CA PRO A 571 -22.42 -6.94 40.72
C PRO A 571 -21.68 -7.93 39.80
N ALA A 572 -21.74 -7.71 38.49
CA ALA A 572 -21.09 -8.57 37.50
C ALA A 572 -19.60 -8.25 37.27
N THR A 573 -19.23 -7.01 37.49
CA THR A 573 -17.97 -6.36 37.10
C THR A 573 -17.25 -5.76 38.30
N GLY A 574 -15.95 -5.55 38.16
CA GLY A 574 -15.11 -4.88 39.14
C GLY A 574 -15.28 -3.36 39.16
N LYS A 575 -14.53 -2.71 40.06
CA LYS A 575 -14.42 -1.24 40.11
C LYS A 575 -13.75 -0.72 38.83
N GLY A 576 -14.34 0.30 38.20
CA GLY A 576 -13.79 0.91 36.99
C GLY A 576 -14.05 0.16 35.66
N GLU A 577 -14.89 -0.89 35.67
CA GLU A 577 -15.25 -1.68 34.47
C GLU A 577 -16.67 -1.38 33.91
N ASN A 578 -17.39 -0.43 34.49
CA ASN A 578 -18.75 -0.05 34.06
C ASN A 578 -18.76 1.36 33.44
N TYR A 579 -18.88 1.45 32.12
CA TYR A 579 -18.74 2.72 31.39
C TYR A 579 -20.06 3.44 31.09
N ALA A 580 -21.17 2.71 30.94
CA ALA A 580 -22.48 3.26 30.54
C ALA A 580 -23.72 2.56 31.14
N SER A 581 -23.54 1.50 31.94
CA SER A 581 -24.65 0.68 32.46
C SER A 581 -24.29 -0.02 33.78
N VAL A 582 -25.28 -0.51 34.52
CA VAL A 582 -25.07 -1.41 35.65
C VAL A 582 -25.27 -2.85 35.19
N MET A 583 -24.31 -3.73 35.49
CA MET A 583 -24.43 -5.16 35.24
C MET A 583 -24.50 -5.96 36.55
N TYR A 584 -25.50 -6.83 36.64
CA TYR A 584 -25.71 -7.77 37.75
C TYR A 584 -25.48 -9.21 37.29
N ARG A 585 -24.68 -9.96 38.03
CA ARG A 585 -24.59 -11.42 37.90
C ARG A 585 -25.65 -12.05 38.80
N VAL A 586 -26.59 -12.76 38.19
CA VAL A 586 -27.74 -13.37 38.86
C VAL A 586 -27.66 -14.88 38.80
N LYS A 587 -27.69 -15.54 39.96
CA LYS A 587 -27.81 -16.99 40.09
C LYS A 587 -29.25 -17.36 40.48
N LEU A 588 -29.95 -18.08 39.61
CA LEU A 588 -31.28 -18.60 39.84
C LEU A 588 -31.22 -20.08 40.20
N GLN A 589 -31.96 -20.49 41.23
CA GLN A 589 -32.29 -21.88 41.48
C GLN A 589 -33.74 -22.12 41.06
N ILE A 590 -33.96 -23.05 40.16
CA ILE A 590 -35.25 -23.35 39.52
C ILE A 590 -35.62 -24.81 39.84
N GLU A 591 -36.80 -25.02 40.38
CA GLU A 591 -37.44 -26.35 40.47
C GLU A 591 -38.15 -26.64 39.16
N ASN A 592 -37.80 -27.73 38.47
CA ASN A 592 -38.52 -28.18 37.28
C ASN A 592 -39.76 -29.03 37.65
N LYS A 593 -40.53 -29.46 36.64
CA LYS A 593 -41.72 -30.32 36.79
C LYS A 593 -41.47 -31.65 37.54
N GLU A 594 -40.23 -32.15 37.52
CA GLU A 594 -39.80 -33.39 38.19
C GLU A 594 -39.32 -33.16 39.62
N LYS A 595 -39.35 -31.91 40.10
CA LYS A 595 -38.74 -31.42 41.36
C LYS A 595 -37.21 -31.46 41.40
N ASN A 596 -36.57 -31.56 40.23
CA ASN A 596 -35.12 -31.40 40.12
C ASN A 596 -34.78 -29.90 40.24
N ILE A 597 -33.82 -29.57 41.12
CA ILE A 597 -33.33 -28.20 41.30
C ILE A 597 -32.17 -27.97 40.34
N VAL A 598 -32.39 -27.10 39.36
CA VAL A 598 -31.39 -26.67 38.37
C VAL A 598 -30.91 -25.26 38.70
N GLN A 599 -29.61 -25.02 38.62
CA GLN A 599 -29.04 -23.66 38.71
C GLN A 599 -28.84 -23.10 37.31
N LYS A 600 -29.27 -21.85 37.08
CA LYS A 600 -28.99 -21.06 35.87
C LYS A 600 -28.36 -19.73 36.27
N ASN A 601 -27.35 -19.28 35.53
CA ASN A 601 -26.57 -18.09 35.81
C ASN A 601 -26.66 -17.12 34.62
N PHE A 602 -26.97 -15.85 34.92
CA PHE A 602 -27.25 -14.82 33.93
C PHE A 602 -26.51 -13.52 34.26
N ILE A 603 -26.22 -12.74 33.22
CA ILE A 603 -25.88 -11.32 33.34
C ILE A 603 -27.13 -10.51 33.01
N VAL A 604 -27.44 -9.53 33.86
CA VAL A 604 -28.54 -8.57 33.68
C VAL A 604 -27.94 -7.18 33.57
N LYS A 605 -27.97 -6.59 32.38
CA LYS A 605 -27.52 -5.23 32.07
C LYS A 605 -28.72 -4.29 32.09
N THR A 606 -28.58 -3.13 32.73
CA THR A 606 -29.66 -2.13 32.89
C THR A 606 -29.09 -0.72 32.97
N ILE A 607 -29.87 0.29 32.58
CA ILE A 607 -29.50 1.69 32.80
C ILE A 607 -29.50 2.02 34.30
N PRO A 608 -28.55 2.83 34.82
CA PRO A 608 -28.57 3.28 36.21
C PRO A 608 -29.70 4.29 36.50
N ASP A 609 -30.31 4.21 37.68
CA ASP A 609 -31.28 5.22 38.17
C ASP A 609 -30.54 6.42 38.80
N LEU A 610 -29.97 7.29 37.94
CA LEU A 610 -29.05 8.38 38.33
C LEU A 610 -29.51 9.80 37.91
N GLY A 611 -30.79 10.00 37.57
CA GLY A 611 -31.33 11.33 37.26
C GLY A 611 -30.68 12.00 36.05
N ILE A 612 -29.94 13.10 36.23
CA ILE A 612 -29.35 13.92 35.14
C ILE A 612 -28.46 13.08 34.21
N HIS A 613 -27.75 12.08 34.75
CA HIS A 613 -26.87 11.18 34.01
C HIS A 613 -27.65 10.28 33.03
N GLN A 614 -28.92 9.99 33.35
CA GLN A 614 -29.82 9.24 32.46
C GLN A 614 -30.10 10.01 31.17
N GLU A 615 -30.14 11.34 31.21
CA GLU A 615 -30.42 12.16 30.04
C GLU A 615 -29.25 12.19 29.05
N MET A 616 -28.01 12.18 29.57
CA MET A 616 -26.81 11.99 28.75
C MET A 616 -26.80 10.59 28.11
N LEU A 617 -27.03 9.53 28.89
CA LEU A 617 -27.12 8.15 28.39
C LEU A 617 -28.22 7.94 27.34
N LYS A 618 -29.36 8.63 27.47
CA LYS A 618 -30.41 8.67 26.43
C LYS A 618 -29.94 9.39 25.16
N GLN A 619 -29.19 10.49 25.26
CA GLN A 619 -28.65 11.21 24.11
C GLN A 619 -27.66 10.37 23.30
N PHE A 620 -26.90 9.47 23.95
CA PHE A 620 -26.04 8.49 23.29
C PHE A 620 -26.81 7.40 22.49
N ASN A 621 -28.11 7.19 22.75
CA ASN A 621 -28.95 6.17 22.10
C ASN A 621 -28.38 4.73 22.11
N VAL A 622 -27.54 4.43 23.11
CA VAL A 622 -26.77 3.17 23.24
C VAL A 622 -27.65 1.96 23.52
N PHE A 623 -28.61 2.09 24.43
CA PHE A 623 -29.38 0.95 24.91
C PHE A 623 -30.42 0.42 23.90
N PRO A 624 -31.18 1.27 23.17
CA PRO A 624 -32.04 0.80 22.08
C PRO A 624 -31.27 0.10 20.96
N LYS A 625 -30.02 0.52 20.70
CA LYS A 625 -29.12 -0.12 19.74
C LYS A 625 -28.69 -1.51 20.23
N GLU A 626 -28.28 -1.62 21.48
CA GLU A 626 -27.84 -2.89 22.04
C GLU A 626 -29.00 -3.91 22.20
N ILE A 627 -30.20 -3.45 22.57
CA ILE A 627 -31.42 -4.28 22.54
C ILE A 627 -31.66 -4.86 21.15
N GLU A 628 -31.63 -4.03 20.11
CA GLU A 628 -31.83 -4.46 18.71
C GLU A 628 -30.76 -5.47 18.27
N MET A 629 -29.50 -5.22 18.65
CA MET A 629 -28.38 -6.11 18.36
C MET A 629 -28.59 -7.51 18.93
N TYR A 630 -28.93 -7.62 20.22
CA TYR A 630 -29.09 -8.92 20.88
C TYR A 630 -30.41 -9.62 20.57
N SER A 631 -31.50 -8.89 20.32
CA SER A 631 -32.82 -9.48 20.09
C SER A 631 -33.13 -9.79 18.63
N VAL A 632 -32.51 -9.08 17.67
CA VAL A 632 -32.79 -9.22 16.23
C VAL A 632 -31.53 -9.53 15.43
N ILE A 633 -30.52 -8.66 15.48
CA ILE A 633 -29.43 -8.67 14.49
C ILE A 633 -28.47 -9.86 14.68
N ILE A 634 -27.97 -10.10 15.90
CA ILE A 634 -27.08 -11.22 16.20
C ILE A 634 -27.76 -12.57 15.95
N PRO A 635 -28.99 -12.84 16.44
CA PRO A 635 -29.72 -14.07 16.08
C PRO A 635 -29.89 -14.26 14.58
N ALA A 636 -30.15 -13.19 13.81
CA ALA A 636 -30.24 -13.27 12.35
C ALA A 636 -28.89 -13.59 11.70
N PHE A 637 -27.78 -12.99 12.15
CA PHE A 637 -26.44 -13.28 11.64
C PHE A 637 -26.02 -14.73 11.94
N GLU A 638 -26.22 -15.20 13.17
CA GLU A 638 -25.93 -16.59 13.57
C GLU A 638 -26.78 -17.58 12.77
N LYS A 639 -28.06 -17.26 12.53
CA LYS A 639 -28.93 -18.06 11.65
C LYS A 639 -28.42 -18.12 10.21
N MET A 640 -27.94 -17.02 9.63
CA MET A 640 -27.41 -17.04 8.25
C MET A 640 -26.23 -18.00 8.08
N TYR A 641 -25.34 -18.09 9.08
CA TYR A 641 -24.27 -19.09 9.07
C TYR A 641 -24.79 -20.51 9.33
N ALA A 642 -25.75 -20.68 10.25
CA ALA A 642 -26.35 -21.98 10.53
C ALA A 642 -27.06 -22.57 9.30
N ASP A 643 -27.74 -21.73 8.51
CA ASP A 643 -28.43 -22.12 7.26
C ASP A 643 -27.46 -22.57 6.16
N VAL A 644 -26.17 -22.19 6.23
CA VAL A 644 -25.08 -22.72 5.37
C VAL A 644 -24.17 -23.73 6.10
N GLY A 645 -24.63 -24.30 7.22
CA GLY A 645 -23.95 -25.37 7.95
C GLY A 645 -22.81 -24.93 8.86
N VAL A 646 -22.58 -23.63 9.05
CA VAL A 646 -21.56 -23.11 9.97
C VAL A 646 -22.17 -22.74 11.31
N LYS A 647 -21.76 -23.44 12.37
CA LYS A 647 -22.07 -23.02 13.74
C LYS A 647 -21.13 -21.90 14.17
N ILE A 648 -21.70 -20.76 14.53
CA ILE A 648 -20.98 -19.60 15.08
C ILE A 648 -21.82 -18.98 16.19
N ASN A 649 -21.14 -18.38 17.17
CA ASN A 649 -21.73 -17.40 18.06
C ASN A 649 -20.92 -16.11 17.95
N PHE A 650 -21.61 -14.97 17.86
CA PHE A 650 -21.02 -13.64 17.87
C PHE A 650 -20.97 -13.05 19.28
N GLY A 651 -22.03 -13.25 20.06
CA GLY A 651 -22.10 -12.83 21.46
C GLY A 651 -22.83 -13.83 22.37
N PRO A 652 -23.05 -13.47 23.65
CA PRO A 652 -23.90 -14.22 24.58
C PRO A 652 -25.33 -14.40 24.03
N SER A 653 -25.96 -15.56 24.28
CA SER A 653 -27.37 -15.70 23.94
C SER A 653 -28.24 -14.82 24.84
N CYS A 654 -29.10 -14.01 24.21
CA CYS A 654 -30.04 -13.14 24.89
C CYS A 654 -31.36 -13.88 25.16
N LEU A 655 -31.81 -13.88 26.42
CA LEU A 655 -33.08 -14.48 26.84
C LEU A 655 -34.21 -13.45 26.85
N MET A 656 -33.89 -12.20 27.17
CA MET A 656 -34.83 -11.09 27.21
C MET A 656 -34.10 -9.77 26.95
N ALA A 657 -34.64 -8.94 26.08
CA ALA A 657 -34.23 -7.55 25.92
C ALA A 657 -35.50 -6.70 25.72
N GLY A 658 -35.57 -5.55 26.36
CA GLY A 658 -36.76 -4.69 26.30
C GLY A 658 -36.68 -3.45 27.18
N PHE A 659 -37.79 -2.70 27.18
CA PHE A 659 -37.91 -1.38 27.83
C PHE A 659 -38.79 -1.41 29.10
N GLU A 660 -39.37 -2.58 29.43
CA GLU A 660 -40.29 -2.79 30.54
C GLU A 660 -39.74 -3.90 31.46
N PRO A 661 -39.66 -3.69 32.79
CA PRO A 661 -40.06 -2.50 33.56
C PRO A 661 -39.04 -1.34 33.48
N THR A 662 -37.94 -1.56 32.76
CA THR A 662 -36.92 -0.57 32.40
C THR A 662 -36.11 -1.13 31.24
N ASP A 663 -35.24 -0.31 30.64
CA ASP A 663 -34.21 -0.69 29.69
C ASP A 663 -33.32 -1.80 30.28
N VAL A 664 -33.60 -3.05 29.90
CA VAL A 664 -32.97 -4.27 30.44
C VAL A 664 -32.57 -5.25 29.33
N ILE A 665 -31.41 -5.88 29.49
CA ILE A 665 -30.96 -7.03 28.70
C ILE A 665 -30.53 -8.15 29.66
N VAL A 666 -31.07 -9.36 29.47
CA VAL A 666 -30.74 -10.58 30.21
C VAL A 666 -30.11 -11.59 29.27
N MET A 667 -28.88 -11.97 29.57
CA MET A 667 -28.06 -12.86 28.74
C MET A 667 -27.33 -13.91 29.59
N GLU A 668 -26.78 -14.93 28.94
CA GLU A 668 -26.00 -15.97 29.61
C GLU A 668 -24.71 -15.45 30.27
N ASP A 669 -24.33 -16.03 31.41
CA ASP A 669 -23.00 -15.77 32.00
C ASP A 669 -21.91 -16.60 31.30
N MET A 670 -21.10 -15.92 30.49
CA MET A 670 -20.08 -16.57 29.66
C MET A 670 -18.88 -17.12 30.43
N ILE A 671 -18.68 -16.68 31.69
CA ILE A 671 -17.69 -17.29 32.59
C ILE A 671 -18.03 -18.76 32.83
N GLU A 672 -19.31 -19.08 32.99
CA GLU A 672 -19.80 -20.45 33.20
C GLU A 672 -19.67 -21.31 31.92
N LYS A 673 -19.43 -20.67 30.76
CA LYS A 673 -19.06 -21.32 29.49
C LYS A 673 -17.54 -21.42 29.28
N ASN A 674 -16.73 -21.09 30.29
CA ASN A 674 -15.26 -21.04 30.27
C ASN A 674 -14.69 -20.02 29.28
N TYR A 675 -15.32 -18.85 29.15
CA TYR A 675 -14.73 -17.67 28.53
C TYR A 675 -14.13 -16.75 29.60
N ALA A 676 -13.03 -16.09 29.28
CA ALA A 676 -12.32 -15.15 30.16
C ALA A 676 -11.83 -13.92 29.38
N MET A 677 -11.61 -12.82 30.10
CA MET A 677 -11.01 -11.62 29.53
C MET A 677 -9.51 -11.81 29.30
N ALA A 678 -8.99 -11.22 28.24
CA ALA A 678 -7.55 -11.05 28.05
C ALA A 678 -7.00 -9.96 28.97
N ASN A 679 -5.67 -9.94 29.18
CA ASN A 679 -5.02 -8.87 29.94
C ASN A 679 -4.79 -7.64 29.04
N ARG A 680 -5.71 -6.65 29.13
CA ARG A 680 -5.68 -5.41 28.35
C ARG A 680 -4.37 -4.61 28.45
N LYS A 681 -3.62 -4.73 29.55
CA LYS A 681 -2.34 -4.02 29.75
C LYS A 681 -1.16 -4.67 29.01
N LEU A 682 -1.27 -5.95 28.65
CA LEU A 682 -0.29 -6.65 27.81
C LEU A 682 -0.65 -6.52 26.33
N GLY A 683 -1.95 -6.50 26.02
CA GLY A 683 -2.45 -6.62 24.65
C GLY A 683 -2.47 -8.08 24.17
N LEU A 684 -3.10 -8.31 23.03
CA LEU A 684 -3.30 -9.62 22.42
C LEU A 684 -2.09 -10.07 21.61
N ASP A 685 -1.73 -11.35 21.77
CA ASP A 685 -0.77 -12.02 20.89
C ASP A 685 -1.38 -12.31 19.50
N LEU A 686 -0.56 -12.80 18.57
CA LEU A 686 -0.98 -12.95 17.18
C LEU A 686 -2.16 -13.93 17.02
N ALA A 687 -2.20 -15.03 17.78
CA ALA A 687 -3.25 -16.03 17.67
C ALA A 687 -4.59 -15.49 18.18
N HIS A 688 -4.57 -14.64 19.22
CA HIS A 688 -5.75 -13.92 19.68
C HIS A 688 -6.23 -12.87 18.67
N CYS A 689 -5.29 -12.12 18.06
CA CYS A 689 -5.62 -11.14 17.02
C CYS A 689 -6.24 -11.79 15.78
N GLU A 690 -5.64 -12.86 15.26
CA GLU A 690 -6.16 -13.64 14.13
C GLU A 690 -7.57 -14.18 14.43
N LEU A 691 -7.78 -14.79 15.59
CA LEU A 691 -9.08 -15.35 15.97
C LEU A 691 -10.17 -14.26 16.07
N LEU A 692 -9.85 -13.10 16.64
CA LEU A 692 -10.76 -11.96 16.73
C LEU A 692 -11.06 -11.36 15.35
N LEU A 693 -10.05 -11.14 14.52
CA LEU A 693 -10.24 -10.60 13.16
C LEU A 693 -11.04 -11.56 12.27
N ALA A 694 -10.88 -12.88 12.42
CA ALA A 694 -11.72 -13.86 11.75
C ALA A 694 -13.18 -13.84 12.25
N LYS A 695 -13.43 -13.58 13.53
CA LYS A 695 -14.78 -13.40 14.10
C LYS A 695 -15.42 -12.11 13.59
N LEU A 696 -14.68 -11.01 13.61
CA LEU A 696 -15.10 -9.69 13.13
C LEU A 696 -15.42 -9.68 11.62
N ALA A 697 -14.56 -10.29 10.80
CA ALA A 697 -14.79 -10.45 9.36
C ALA A 697 -16.10 -11.21 9.05
N LYS A 698 -16.41 -12.25 9.84
CA LYS A 698 -17.67 -12.99 9.71
C LYS A 698 -18.89 -12.17 10.13
N PHE A 699 -18.74 -11.34 11.17
CA PHE A 699 -19.78 -10.41 11.62
C PHE A 699 -20.06 -9.34 10.56
N HIS A 700 -19.01 -8.71 10.00
CA HIS A 700 -19.13 -7.74 8.92
C HIS A 700 -19.75 -8.35 7.64
N ALA A 701 -19.33 -9.55 7.23
CA ALA A 701 -19.94 -10.24 6.09
C ALA A 701 -21.45 -10.52 6.29
N ALA A 702 -21.86 -10.98 7.47
CA ALA A 702 -23.28 -11.19 7.76
C ALA A 702 -24.07 -9.87 7.79
N SER A 703 -23.46 -8.76 8.21
CA SER A 703 -24.12 -7.46 8.19
C SER A 703 -24.45 -6.96 6.78
N VAL A 704 -23.53 -7.17 5.82
CA VAL A 704 -23.78 -6.83 4.41
C VAL A 704 -24.93 -7.67 3.88
N VAL A 705 -24.88 -8.99 4.06
CA VAL A 705 -25.93 -9.93 3.61
C VAL A 705 -27.28 -9.68 4.28
N TYR A 706 -27.28 -9.18 5.52
CA TYR A 706 -28.51 -8.75 6.20
C TYR A 706 -29.11 -7.51 5.54
N ARG A 707 -28.30 -6.48 5.26
CA ARG A 707 -28.75 -5.26 4.58
C ARG A 707 -29.22 -5.53 3.14
N GLU A 708 -28.58 -6.45 2.43
CA GLU A 708 -29.04 -6.92 1.11
C GLU A 708 -30.46 -7.50 1.16
N LYS A 709 -30.79 -8.26 2.22
CA LYS A 709 -32.07 -8.96 2.36
C LYS A 709 -33.19 -8.12 2.98
N HIS A 710 -32.86 -7.14 3.83
CA HIS A 710 -33.84 -6.39 4.63
C HIS A 710 -33.86 -4.88 4.34
N GLY A 711 -32.96 -4.38 3.49
CA GLY A 711 -32.76 -2.95 3.26
C GLY A 711 -31.90 -2.28 4.34
N PRO A 712 -31.85 -0.93 4.38
CA PRO A 712 -31.05 -0.18 5.33
C PRO A 712 -31.35 -0.50 6.80
N TYR A 713 -30.32 -0.42 7.64
CA TYR A 713 -30.46 -0.54 9.08
C TYR A 713 -31.32 0.58 9.68
N LYS A 714 -31.89 0.31 10.88
CA LYS A 714 -32.63 1.31 11.67
C LYS A 714 -31.78 2.55 11.95
N GLU A 715 -32.43 3.70 12.08
CA GLU A 715 -31.79 5.02 12.23
C GLU A 715 -30.72 5.08 13.33
N CYS A 716 -30.88 4.32 14.42
CA CYS A 716 -29.90 4.25 15.51
C CYS A 716 -28.51 3.78 15.05
N PHE A 717 -28.40 3.01 13.96
CA PHE A 717 -27.14 2.50 13.42
C PHE A 717 -26.46 3.43 12.40
N LYS A 718 -27.03 4.61 12.08
CA LYS A 718 -26.36 5.61 11.23
C LYS A 718 -25.37 6.50 11.97
N GLU A 719 -25.42 6.47 13.30
CA GLU A 719 -24.61 7.32 14.19
C GLU A 719 -23.90 6.45 15.23
N GLY A 720 -22.56 6.54 15.26
CA GLY A 720 -21.72 6.00 16.33
C GLY A 720 -21.47 7.02 17.45
N ILE A 721 -20.38 6.86 18.21
CA ILE A 721 -19.99 7.83 19.26
C ILE A 721 -19.73 9.23 18.69
N TYR A 722 -19.16 9.29 17.50
CA TYR A 722 -18.94 10.52 16.75
C TYR A 722 -20.21 10.84 15.93
N SER A 723 -21.25 11.33 16.61
CA SER A 723 -22.45 11.94 16.01
C SER A 723 -22.53 13.45 16.25
N GLU A 724 -23.24 14.19 15.39
CA GLU A 724 -23.41 15.65 15.56
C GLU A 724 -24.05 16.03 16.92
N LYS A 725 -24.83 15.12 17.53
CA LYS A 725 -25.39 15.28 18.88
C LYS A 725 -24.31 15.29 19.97
N MET A 726 -23.24 14.51 19.78
CA MET A 726 -22.12 14.39 20.72
C MET A 726 -21.05 15.48 20.54
N LYS A 727 -21.04 16.17 19.40
CA LYS A 727 -20.07 17.22 19.08
C LYS A 727 -19.91 18.31 20.14
N PRO A 728 -20.98 18.92 20.71
CA PRO A 728 -20.84 19.93 21.76
C PRO A 728 -20.20 19.38 23.04
N ILE A 729 -20.49 18.12 23.39
CA ILE A 729 -19.95 17.46 24.59
C ILE A 729 -18.45 17.23 24.43
N PHE A 730 -18.01 16.75 23.25
CA PHE A 730 -16.58 16.63 22.95
C PHE A 730 -15.89 18.00 22.91
N GLU A 731 -16.46 19.01 22.23
CA GLU A 731 -15.91 20.37 22.18
C GLU A 731 -15.73 20.99 23.57
N GLN A 732 -16.70 20.79 24.48
CA GLN A 732 -16.60 21.21 25.88
C GLN A 732 -15.51 20.45 26.63
N PHE A 733 -15.46 19.12 26.48
CA PHE A 733 -14.44 18.27 27.10
C PHE A 733 -13.01 18.68 26.73
N TYR A 734 -12.75 18.88 25.43
CA TYR A 734 -11.42 19.28 24.95
C TYR A 734 -11.06 20.70 25.40
N ALA A 735 -12.00 21.66 25.32
CA ALA A 735 -11.76 23.03 25.79
C ALA A 735 -11.45 23.09 27.31
N ALA A 736 -12.14 22.28 28.12
CA ALA A 736 -11.90 22.22 29.57
C ALA A 736 -10.61 21.44 29.95
N SER A 737 -10.12 20.58 29.07
CA SER A 737 -8.94 19.73 29.31
C SER A 737 -7.66 20.23 28.62
N GLU A 738 -7.72 21.32 27.85
CA GLU A 738 -6.62 21.81 27.01
C GLU A 738 -5.32 22.01 27.81
N GLN A 739 -5.38 22.78 28.91
CA GLN A 739 -4.21 23.07 29.74
C GLN A 739 -3.62 21.77 30.34
N LEU A 740 -4.46 20.81 30.72
CA LEU A 740 -4.01 19.51 31.22
C LEU A 740 -3.25 18.74 30.13
N PHE A 741 -3.74 18.72 28.89
CA PHE A 741 -2.99 18.09 27.79
C PHE A 741 -1.66 18.80 27.52
N ARG A 742 -1.63 20.14 27.58
CA ARG A 742 -0.38 20.94 27.45
C ARG A 742 0.62 20.62 28.55
N ASP A 743 0.18 20.39 29.78
CA ASP A 743 1.05 20.05 30.91
C ASP A 743 1.50 18.58 30.86
N ALA A 744 0.63 17.65 30.45
CA ALA A 744 0.99 16.27 30.19
C ALA A 744 2.01 16.14 29.05
N ALA A 745 1.85 16.89 27.96
CA ALA A 745 2.73 16.83 26.79
C ALA A 745 4.20 17.13 27.12
N LYS A 746 4.45 18.02 28.09
CA LYS A 746 5.81 18.34 28.59
C LYS A 746 6.54 17.12 29.15
N THR A 747 5.81 16.08 29.59
CA THR A 747 6.38 14.86 30.17
C THR A 747 6.69 13.78 29.13
N TRP A 748 6.13 13.87 27.92
CA TRP A 748 6.24 12.79 26.94
C TRP A 748 7.58 12.79 26.18
N ASN A 749 8.22 13.96 26.06
CA ASN A 749 9.45 14.16 25.28
C ASN A 749 9.30 13.68 23.81
N LEU A 750 8.22 14.13 23.16
CA LEU A 750 7.85 13.82 21.77
C LEU A 750 8.08 15.02 20.86
N SER A 751 7.81 14.87 19.56
CA SER A 751 7.97 15.95 18.59
C SER A 751 7.06 17.15 18.90
N GLU A 752 7.56 18.36 18.60
CA GLU A 752 6.77 19.58 18.66
C GLU A 752 5.59 19.51 17.68
N LYS A 753 5.78 18.83 16.53
CA LYS A 753 4.73 18.58 15.52
C LYS A 753 3.52 17.85 16.12
N PHE A 754 3.73 16.71 16.76
CA PHE A 754 2.65 15.97 17.44
C PHE A 754 1.99 16.80 18.54
N THR A 755 2.81 17.49 19.32
CA THR A 755 2.34 18.37 20.41
C THR A 755 1.44 19.49 19.87
N ASN A 756 1.82 20.14 18.77
CA ASN A 756 1.06 21.20 18.10
C ASN A 756 -0.24 20.66 17.46
N VAL A 757 -0.21 19.47 16.86
CA VAL A 757 -1.42 18.79 16.38
C VAL A 757 -2.40 18.56 17.52
N MET A 758 -1.94 18.00 18.65
CA MET A 758 -2.78 17.82 19.84
C MET A 758 -3.33 19.12 20.42
N MET A 759 -2.56 20.21 20.40
CA MET A 759 -3.01 21.52 20.88
C MET A 759 -4.11 22.15 20.01
N ASN A 760 -4.23 21.74 18.75
CA ASN A 760 -5.23 22.25 17.79
C ASN A 760 -6.45 21.31 17.64
N TRP A 761 -6.73 20.48 18.66
CA TRP A 761 -7.71 19.39 18.59
C TRP A 761 -9.12 19.82 18.20
N LYS A 762 -9.62 20.88 18.85
CA LYS A 762 -11.01 21.32 18.75
C LYS A 762 -11.38 21.75 17.34
N ASP A 763 -10.53 22.56 16.72
CA ASP A 763 -10.89 23.27 15.49
C ASP A 763 -10.69 22.41 14.22
N ASN A 764 -9.85 21.35 14.29
CA ASN A 764 -9.48 20.56 13.11
C ASN A 764 -9.60 19.04 13.27
N LEU A 765 -9.32 18.47 14.45
CA LEU A 765 -9.17 17.01 14.60
C LEU A 765 -10.50 16.33 14.92
N LEU A 766 -11.29 16.96 15.78
CA LEU A 766 -12.60 16.46 16.17
C LEU A 766 -13.57 16.41 14.97
N VAL A 767 -13.60 17.47 14.13
CA VAL A 767 -14.41 17.52 12.90
C VAL A 767 -14.02 16.40 11.93
N LYS A 768 -12.72 16.20 11.67
CA LYS A 768 -12.22 15.10 10.85
C LYS A 768 -12.71 13.72 11.34
N CYS A 769 -12.82 13.50 12.65
CA CYS A 769 -13.35 12.24 13.20
C CYS A 769 -14.84 12.04 12.91
N PHE A 770 -15.65 13.09 13.02
CA PHE A 770 -17.06 13.05 12.63
C PHE A 770 -17.25 12.73 11.15
N ASP A 771 -16.37 13.21 10.27
CA ASP A 771 -16.44 12.91 8.84
C ASP A 771 -15.96 11.49 8.51
N ILE A 772 -14.89 11.00 9.15
CA ILE A 772 -14.31 9.67 8.92
C ILE A 772 -15.31 8.52 9.17
N VAL A 773 -16.19 8.66 10.17
CA VAL A 773 -17.14 7.59 10.57
C VAL A 773 -18.47 7.59 9.82
N LYS A 774 -18.68 8.49 8.86
CA LYS A 774 -19.91 8.54 8.05
C LYS A 774 -19.97 7.34 7.08
N GLU A 775 -21.17 6.94 6.68
CA GLU A 775 -21.36 6.03 5.54
C GLU A 775 -20.92 6.77 4.27
N ASP A 776 -20.03 6.16 3.47
CA ASP A 776 -19.71 6.64 2.13
C ASP A 776 -20.16 5.58 1.12
N PRO A 777 -21.23 5.82 0.35
CA PRO A 777 -21.81 4.81 -0.55
C PRO A 777 -20.90 4.40 -1.71
N ASN A 778 -19.77 5.09 -1.93
CA ASN A 778 -18.78 4.74 -2.94
C ASN A 778 -17.78 3.66 -2.46
N PHE A 779 -17.77 3.35 -1.15
CA PHE A 779 -16.86 2.36 -0.55
C PHE A 779 -17.63 1.18 0.06
N PHE A 780 -16.89 0.14 0.45
CA PHE A 780 -17.46 -1.00 1.14
C PHE A 780 -17.81 -0.62 2.58
N ASN A 781 -19.09 -0.71 2.93
CA ASN A 781 -19.59 -0.44 4.28
C ASN A 781 -20.19 -1.71 4.89
N CYS A 782 -20.13 -1.81 6.21
CA CYS A 782 -20.70 -2.88 7.01
C CYS A 782 -21.18 -2.32 8.37
N LEU A 783 -22.00 -3.09 9.10
CA LEU A 783 -22.30 -2.75 10.48
C LEU A 783 -21.07 -3.08 11.33
N ASN A 784 -20.34 -2.06 11.75
CA ASN A 784 -19.21 -2.19 12.68
C ASN A 784 -19.73 -2.50 14.10
N HIS A 785 -18.91 -3.15 14.91
CA HIS A 785 -19.06 -3.21 16.37
C HIS A 785 -19.01 -1.80 16.97
N GLY A 786 -18.08 -0.96 16.49
CA GLY A 786 -17.96 0.47 16.82
C GLY A 786 -17.17 0.77 18.10
N ASP A 787 -16.80 -0.25 18.87
CA ASP A 787 -15.93 -0.18 20.05
C ASP A 787 -15.10 -1.47 20.13
N MET A 788 -14.36 -1.79 19.07
CA MET A 788 -13.68 -3.09 18.97
C MET A 788 -12.32 -3.15 19.68
N TRP A 789 -12.33 -3.14 21.02
CA TRP A 789 -11.16 -3.37 21.87
C TRP A 789 -11.23 -4.72 22.60
N CYS A 790 -10.09 -5.18 23.13
CA CYS A 790 -9.96 -6.48 23.82
C CYS A 790 -10.83 -6.61 25.08
N ASN A 791 -11.26 -5.50 25.70
CA ASN A 791 -12.23 -5.52 26.80
C ASN A 791 -13.66 -5.85 26.34
N ASN A 792 -13.95 -5.74 25.04
CA ASN A 792 -15.21 -6.17 24.43
C ASN A 792 -15.07 -7.55 23.76
N SER A 793 -14.11 -8.36 24.19
CA SER A 793 -13.83 -9.70 23.66
C SER A 793 -13.48 -10.69 24.76
N MET A 794 -14.27 -11.75 24.90
CA MET A 794 -13.98 -12.86 25.82
C MET A 794 -13.43 -14.04 25.03
N PHE A 795 -12.31 -14.61 25.51
CA PHE A 795 -11.61 -15.71 24.86
C PHE A 795 -11.80 -17.02 25.61
N LYS A 796 -11.83 -18.11 24.87
CA LYS A 796 -11.92 -19.47 25.38
C LYS A 796 -10.71 -20.28 24.93
N TYR A 797 -10.17 -21.06 25.85
CA TYR A 797 -8.94 -21.82 25.68
C TYR A 797 -9.22 -23.33 25.67
N ASP A 798 -8.34 -24.10 25.04
CA ASP A 798 -8.30 -25.55 25.20
C ASP A 798 -7.42 -25.98 26.39
N SER A 799 -7.31 -27.29 26.61
CA SER A 799 -6.54 -27.87 27.71
C SER A 799 -5.02 -27.67 27.61
N SER A 800 -4.51 -27.18 26.48
CA SER A 800 -3.10 -26.81 26.29
C SER A 800 -2.84 -25.32 26.53
N GLY A 801 -3.89 -24.52 26.81
CA GLY A 801 -3.80 -23.07 26.92
C GLY A 801 -3.85 -22.34 25.58
N LYS A 802 -4.06 -23.06 24.45
CA LYS A 802 -4.23 -22.41 23.15
C LYS A 802 -5.62 -21.79 23.03
N VAL A 803 -5.68 -20.57 22.48
CA VAL A 803 -6.95 -19.88 22.21
C VAL A 803 -7.75 -20.63 21.13
N LYS A 804 -9.05 -20.83 21.38
CA LYS A 804 -9.93 -21.75 20.63
C LYS A 804 -11.20 -21.07 20.09
N ASP A 805 -11.81 -20.16 20.85
CA ASP A 805 -12.95 -19.37 20.40
C ASP A 805 -12.92 -17.98 21.06
N VAL A 806 -13.62 -17.04 20.46
CA VAL A 806 -13.80 -15.67 20.94
C VAL A 806 -15.25 -15.25 20.76
N ILE A 807 -15.83 -14.60 21.76
CA ILE A 807 -17.13 -13.93 21.62
C ILE A 807 -16.92 -12.43 21.84
N LEU A 808 -17.67 -11.63 21.11
CA LEU A 808 -17.71 -10.19 21.26
C LEU A 808 -18.86 -9.83 22.21
N VAL A 809 -18.71 -8.75 22.97
CA VAL A 809 -19.71 -8.24 23.91
C VAL A 809 -19.84 -6.72 23.75
N ASP A 810 -20.84 -6.13 24.40
CA ASP A 810 -21.06 -4.67 24.46
C ASP A 810 -21.25 -3.98 23.09
N TYR A 811 -22.30 -4.39 22.36
CA TYR A 811 -22.66 -3.87 21.03
C TYR A 811 -23.33 -2.48 21.06
N GLN A 812 -22.99 -1.64 22.04
CA GLN A 812 -23.64 -0.34 22.26
C GLN A 812 -23.24 0.74 21.24
N MET A 813 -22.10 0.58 20.56
CA MET A 813 -21.54 1.62 19.67
C MET A 813 -21.71 1.37 18.17
N CYS A 814 -22.41 0.30 17.77
CA CYS A 814 -22.46 -0.15 16.37
C CYS A 814 -22.87 0.93 15.36
N ASN A 815 -22.19 1.00 14.23
CA ASN A 815 -22.39 2.02 13.20
C ASN A 815 -22.23 1.41 11.80
N TYR A 816 -23.11 1.76 10.86
CA TYR A 816 -22.99 1.31 9.48
C TYR A 816 -22.07 2.26 8.70
N THR A 817 -20.81 1.85 8.54
CA THR A 817 -19.74 2.61 7.88
C THR A 817 -18.65 1.63 7.41
N SER A 818 -17.49 2.12 6.98
CA SER A 818 -16.37 1.27 6.57
C SER A 818 -15.89 0.32 7.68
N PRO A 819 -15.49 -0.92 7.36
CA PRO A 819 -14.88 -1.85 8.32
C PRO A 819 -13.57 -1.33 8.93
N VAL A 820 -12.89 -0.36 8.30
CA VAL A 820 -11.60 0.12 8.80
C VAL A 820 -11.72 0.88 10.12
N ILE A 821 -12.93 1.28 10.53
CA ILE A 821 -13.17 1.92 11.82
C ILE A 821 -12.85 0.94 12.95
N ASP A 822 -13.46 -0.26 12.95
CA ASP A 822 -13.12 -1.31 13.91
C ASP A 822 -11.67 -1.81 13.77
N LEU A 823 -11.12 -1.88 12.55
CA LEU A 823 -9.71 -2.31 12.37
C LEU A 823 -8.72 -1.33 12.98
N ASN A 824 -8.86 -0.02 12.73
CA ASN A 824 -8.03 1.00 13.37
C ASN A 824 -8.21 0.96 14.90
N TYR A 825 -9.46 0.87 15.38
CA TYR A 825 -9.73 0.82 16.81
C TYR A 825 -9.06 -0.39 17.47
N PHE A 826 -9.23 -1.58 16.89
CA PHE A 826 -8.68 -2.82 17.40
C PHE A 826 -7.15 -2.85 17.38
N ILE A 827 -6.54 -2.55 16.23
CA ILE A 827 -5.09 -2.62 16.07
C ILE A 827 -4.42 -1.64 17.04
N PHE A 828 -4.87 -0.38 17.08
CA PHE A 828 -4.23 0.63 17.92
C PHE A 828 -4.52 0.52 19.42
N THR A 829 -5.62 -0.10 19.85
CA THR A 829 -5.89 -0.33 21.29
C THR A 829 -5.33 -1.64 21.83
N SER A 830 -5.40 -2.72 21.06
CA SER A 830 -5.51 -4.07 21.65
C SER A 830 -4.43 -5.06 21.20
N CYS A 831 -3.72 -4.81 20.09
CA CYS A 831 -2.58 -5.64 19.70
C CYS A 831 -1.37 -5.41 20.62
N GLN A 832 -0.60 -6.47 20.90
CA GLN A 832 0.72 -6.38 21.54
C GLN A 832 1.65 -5.42 20.78
N LYS A 833 2.59 -4.83 21.52
CA LYS A 833 3.49 -3.76 21.07
C LYS A 833 4.27 -4.11 19.80
N ASP A 834 4.87 -5.29 19.77
CA ASP A 834 5.66 -5.85 18.66
C ASP A 834 4.81 -6.31 17.46
N ILE A 835 3.51 -6.53 17.68
CA ILE A 835 2.57 -6.94 16.62
C ILE A 835 1.92 -5.73 15.95
N LYS A 836 1.49 -4.74 16.75
CA LYS A 836 0.63 -3.62 16.36
C LYS A 836 1.11 -2.89 15.11
N LEU A 837 2.40 -2.58 15.03
CA LEU A 837 3.00 -1.89 13.88
C LEU A 837 3.63 -2.86 12.89
N ALA A 838 4.50 -3.77 13.35
CA ALA A 838 5.28 -4.65 12.48
C ALA A 838 4.43 -5.68 11.71
N LYS A 839 3.19 -5.97 12.15
CA LYS A 839 2.25 -6.88 11.50
C LYS A 839 0.96 -6.18 11.06
N MET A 840 0.89 -4.84 11.06
CA MET A 840 -0.33 -4.09 10.72
C MET A 840 -0.90 -4.50 9.35
N ASP A 841 -0.08 -4.50 8.30
CA ASP A 841 -0.53 -4.87 6.95
C ASP A 841 -1.01 -6.34 6.90
N TYR A 842 -0.34 -7.23 7.65
CA TYR A 842 -0.73 -8.64 7.74
C TYR A 842 -2.08 -8.82 8.45
N LEU A 843 -2.35 -8.08 9.52
CA LEU A 843 -3.64 -8.13 10.22
C LEU A 843 -4.79 -7.66 9.31
N VAL A 844 -4.57 -6.60 8.52
CA VAL A 844 -5.54 -6.12 7.51
C VAL A 844 -5.76 -7.18 6.41
N GLN A 845 -4.69 -7.78 5.89
CA GLN A 845 -4.77 -8.88 4.91
C GLN A 845 -5.50 -10.12 5.47
N TYR A 846 -5.23 -10.49 6.72
CA TYR A 846 -5.85 -11.63 7.38
C TYR A 846 -7.36 -11.41 7.57
N TYR A 847 -7.75 -10.22 8.02
CA TYR A 847 -9.15 -9.80 8.08
C TYR A 847 -9.81 -9.84 6.70
N HIS A 848 -9.18 -9.25 5.68
CA HIS A 848 -9.69 -9.21 4.30
C HIS A 848 -9.94 -10.60 3.73
N THR A 849 -8.98 -11.51 3.90
CA THR A 849 -9.08 -12.91 3.45
C THR A 849 -10.29 -13.61 4.09
N ASN A 850 -10.52 -13.38 5.38
CA ASN A 850 -11.69 -13.92 6.08
C ASN A 850 -13.00 -13.25 5.64
N LEU A 851 -13.00 -11.94 5.35
CA LEU A 851 -14.17 -11.18 4.89
C LEU A 851 -14.64 -11.68 3.52
N VAL A 852 -13.72 -11.75 2.54
CA VAL A 852 -13.99 -12.26 1.19
C VAL A 852 -14.54 -13.69 1.25
N SER A 853 -13.89 -14.56 2.04
CA SER A 853 -14.32 -15.95 2.23
C SER A 853 -15.73 -16.04 2.83
N SER A 854 -16.05 -15.16 3.78
CA SER A 854 -17.35 -15.14 4.47
C SER A 854 -18.48 -14.57 3.61
N LEU A 855 -18.23 -13.50 2.85
CA LEU A 855 -19.18 -12.94 1.87
C LEU A 855 -19.52 -13.98 0.78
N LYS A 856 -18.51 -14.70 0.29
CA LYS A 856 -18.69 -15.80 -0.67
C LYS A 856 -19.52 -16.94 -0.07
N LEU A 857 -19.20 -17.36 1.17
CA LEU A 857 -19.90 -18.44 1.86
C LEU A 857 -21.39 -18.13 2.10
N LEU A 858 -21.72 -16.88 2.41
CA LEU A 858 -23.10 -16.42 2.61
C LEU A 858 -23.84 -16.05 1.31
N ASN A 859 -23.20 -16.23 0.14
CA ASN A 859 -23.72 -15.87 -1.18
C ASN A 859 -24.13 -14.39 -1.29
N SER A 860 -23.29 -13.47 -0.80
CA SER A 860 -23.53 -12.03 -0.95
C SER A 860 -23.46 -11.59 -2.41
N THR A 861 -24.28 -10.60 -2.78
CA THR A 861 -24.26 -9.96 -4.11
C THR A 861 -23.32 -8.75 -4.16
N THR A 862 -22.92 -8.23 -3.00
CA THR A 862 -22.04 -7.07 -2.85
C THR A 862 -20.61 -7.47 -3.18
N LYS A 863 -20.00 -6.77 -4.14
CA LYS A 863 -18.59 -6.97 -4.48
C LYS A 863 -17.72 -6.69 -3.24
N PRO A 864 -16.87 -7.63 -2.79
CA PRO A 864 -15.91 -7.34 -1.73
C PRO A 864 -14.89 -6.29 -2.19
N PRO A 865 -14.32 -5.49 -1.27
CA PRO A 865 -13.23 -4.58 -1.62
C PRO A 865 -12.00 -5.40 -2.02
N SER A 866 -11.12 -4.88 -2.89
CA SER A 866 -9.79 -5.48 -3.02
C SER A 866 -8.96 -5.21 -1.75
N LEU A 867 -7.87 -5.96 -1.54
CA LEU A 867 -6.97 -5.67 -0.42
C LEU A 867 -6.32 -4.29 -0.61
N LEU A 868 -6.05 -3.90 -1.86
CA LEU A 868 -5.52 -2.58 -2.20
C LEU A 868 -6.48 -1.46 -1.78
N ASP A 869 -7.77 -1.59 -2.11
CA ASP A 869 -8.81 -0.62 -1.71
C ASP A 869 -8.89 -0.52 -0.18
N LEU A 870 -8.88 -1.66 0.51
CA LEU A 870 -8.95 -1.70 1.97
C LEU A 870 -7.70 -1.07 2.62
N GLN A 871 -6.51 -1.24 2.04
CA GLN A 871 -5.27 -0.61 2.52
C GLN A 871 -5.23 0.90 2.24
N ILE A 872 -5.73 1.34 1.09
CA ILE A 872 -5.95 2.76 0.79
C ILE A 872 -6.96 3.36 1.77
N GLU A 873 -8.06 2.68 2.07
CA GLU A 873 -9.07 3.16 3.03
C GLU A 873 -8.54 3.17 4.47
N MET A 874 -7.75 2.17 4.86
CA MET A 874 -7.02 2.16 6.13
C MET A 874 -6.15 3.42 6.27
N LEU A 875 -5.41 3.85 5.23
CA LEU A 875 -4.65 5.10 5.22
C LEU A 875 -5.53 6.35 5.28
N ARG A 876 -6.57 6.43 4.43
CA ARG A 876 -7.50 7.58 4.39
C ARG A 876 -8.15 7.84 5.75
N LYS A 877 -8.51 6.78 6.48
CA LYS A 877 -9.21 6.83 7.78
C LYS A 877 -8.29 6.61 8.99
N MET A 878 -6.97 6.40 8.81
CA MET A 878 -6.01 6.08 9.89
C MET A 878 -5.93 7.14 10.99
N PHE A 879 -6.33 8.38 10.70
CA PHE A 879 -6.41 9.45 11.70
C PHE A 879 -7.33 9.08 12.88
N PHE A 880 -8.35 8.26 12.65
CA PHE A 880 -9.19 7.67 13.71
C PHE A 880 -8.39 6.77 14.67
N GLY A 881 -7.32 6.13 14.19
CA GLY A 881 -6.35 5.42 15.04
C GLY A 881 -5.63 6.36 16.00
N VAL A 882 -5.22 7.55 15.55
CA VAL A 882 -4.57 8.57 16.39
C VAL A 882 -5.49 9.02 17.52
N THR A 883 -6.78 9.24 17.24
CA THR A 883 -7.74 9.65 18.27
C THR A 883 -8.12 8.51 19.22
N THR A 884 -8.17 7.27 18.72
CA THR A 884 -8.33 6.08 19.56
C THR A 884 -7.12 5.87 20.49
N VAL A 885 -5.90 6.15 20.04
CA VAL A 885 -4.70 6.12 20.90
C VAL A 885 -4.82 7.13 22.04
N LEU A 886 -5.24 8.35 21.73
CA LEU A 886 -5.29 9.45 22.69
C LEU A 886 -6.51 9.42 23.63
N GLY A 887 -7.57 8.70 23.27
CA GLY A 887 -8.73 8.41 24.13
C GLY A 887 -8.65 7.00 24.75
N THR A 888 -9.21 6.01 24.04
CA THR A 888 -9.42 4.65 24.56
C THR A 888 -8.14 3.96 25.00
N PHE A 889 -7.04 4.04 24.24
CA PHE A 889 -5.81 3.33 24.61
C PHE A 889 -5.14 3.91 25.86
N ALA A 890 -5.20 5.24 26.07
CA ALA A 890 -4.80 5.88 27.32
C ALA A 890 -5.54 5.28 28.54
N ILE A 891 -6.87 5.13 28.45
CA ILE A 891 -7.71 4.48 29.47
C ILE A 891 -7.42 2.96 29.57
N CYS A 892 -7.02 2.32 28.47
CA CYS A 892 -6.69 0.90 28.40
C CYS A 892 -5.49 0.52 29.27
N VAL A 893 -4.40 1.30 29.18
CA VAL A 893 -3.13 1.00 29.87
C VAL A 893 -3.03 1.60 31.28
N ALA A 894 -3.97 2.48 31.65
CA ALA A 894 -4.10 3.03 32.99
C ALA A 894 -4.30 1.92 34.05
N ASP A 895 -3.84 2.19 35.27
CA ASP A 895 -4.08 1.30 36.40
C ASP A 895 -5.53 1.49 36.92
N ALA A 896 -6.16 0.38 37.33
CA ALA A 896 -7.57 0.39 37.72
C ALA A 896 -7.75 1.14 39.05
N SER A 897 -8.77 1.97 39.14
CA SER A 897 -9.12 2.72 40.34
C SER A 897 -10.63 2.99 40.37
N ASP A 898 -11.14 3.48 41.51
CA ASP A 898 -12.50 4.01 41.62
C ASP A 898 -12.76 5.25 40.73
N GLU A 899 -11.73 5.75 40.04
CA GLU A 899 -11.78 6.92 39.16
C GLU A 899 -11.73 6.52 37.67
N SER A 900 -11.49 5.23 37.33
CA SER A 900 -11.18 4.80 35.95
C SER A 900 -12.39 4.60 35.03
N GLU A 901 -13.43 5.38 35.25
CA GLU A 901 -14.70 5.37 34.53
C GLU A 901 -14.72 6.42 33.41
N MET A 902 -15.38 6.12 32.29
CA MET A 902 -15.47 7.06 31.15
C MET A 902 -16.24 8.33 31.52
N GLU A 903 -17.24 8.22 32.41
CA GLU A 903 -17.92 9.40 32.97
C GLU A 903 -16.95 10.30 33.76
N THR A 904 -16.16 9.71 34.65
CA THR A 904 -15.12 10.43 35.41
C THR A 904 -14.05 11.03 34.49
N PHE A 905 -13.70 10.35 33.40
CA PHE A 905 -12.80 10.89 32.38
C PHE A 905 -13.41 12.09 31.64
N MET A 906 -14.66 12.00 31.18
CA MET A 906 -15.35 13.06 30.42
C MET A 906 -15.73 14.28 31.27
N ARG A 907 -15.71 14.16 32.61
CA ARG A 907 -15.94 15.27 33.54
C ARG A 907 -14.81 16.31 33.52
N THR A 908 -15.14 17.50 34.01
CA THR A 908 -14.27 18.70 33.94
C THR A 908 -13.96 19.30 35.31
N ASP A 909 -14.30 18.58 36.40
CA ASP A 909 -13.95 18.96 37.77
C ASP A 909 -12.51 18.57 38.16
N GLU A 910 -12.06 19.06 39.31
CA GLU A 910 -10.69 18.88 39.80
C GLU A 910 -10.27 17.40 39.91
N LYS A 911 -11.16 16.52 40.39
CA LYS A 911 -10.86 15.09 40.51
C LYS A 911 -10.77 14.39 39.16
N ALA A 912 -11.66 14.74 38.23
CA ALA A 912 -11.58 14.28 36.85
C ALA A 912 -10.26 14.71 36.19
N ASN A 913 -9.78 15.93 36.48
CA ASN A 913 -8.50 16.43 36.00
C ASN A 913 -7.31 15.72 36.65
N GLU A 914 -7.32 15.43 37.96
CA GLU A 914 -6.30 14.59 38.60
C GLU A 914 -6.25 13.19 37.97
N PHE A 915 -7.40 12.57 37.72
CA PHE A 915 -7.47 11.25 37.06
C PHE A 915 -6.91 11.29 35.64
N LYS A 916 -7.37 12.22 34.80
CA LYS A 916 -6.82 12.43 33.45
C LYS A 916 -5.31 12.66 33.50
N MET A 917 -4.81 13.41 34.46
CA MET A 917 -3.37 13.64 34.60
C MET A 917 -2.63 12.32 34.87
N LYS A 918 -3.09 11.48 35.81
CA LYS A 918 -2.53 10.13 36.07
C LYS A 918 -2.54 9.22 34.82
N VAL A 919 -3.59 9.33 34.00
CA VAL A 919 -3.71 8.57 32.73
C VAL A 919 -2.66 9.03 31.73
N TYR A 920 -2.55 10.34 31.48
CA TYR A 920 -1.67 10.88 30.45
C TYR A 920 -0.18 10.93 30.82
N THR A 921 0.20 10.81 32.10
CA THR A 921 1.60 10.55 32.52
C THR A 921 1.89 9.06 32.79
N ASN A 922 0.96 8.14 32.54
CA ASN A 922 1.21 6.72 32.79
C ASN A 922 2.39 6.23 31.94
N PRO A 923 3.45 5.63 32.53
CA PRO A 923 4.63 5.21 31.77
C PRO A 923 4.32 4.30 30.58
N ARG A 924 3.33 3.39 30.70
CA ARG A 924 2.93 2.50 29.58
C ARG A 924 2.36 3.26 28.39
N PHE A 925 1.61 4.33 28.67
CA PHE A 925 1.05 5.20 27.64
C PHE A 925 2.16 6.02 26.98
N VAL A 926 3.02 6.67 27.78
CA VAL A 926 4.12 7.49 27.28
C VAL A 926 5.13 6.68 26.47
N ASP A 927 5.48 5.47 26.91
CA ASP A 927 6.39 4.59 26.17
C ASP A 927 5.79 4.05 24.87
N ALA A 928 4.47 3.87 24.80
CA ALA A 928 3.80 3.53 23.55
C ALA A 928 3.76 4.72 22.57
N LEU A 929 3.57 5.96 23.05
CA LEU A 929 3.60 7.15 22.19
C LEU A 929 4.98 7.34 21.52
N LYS A 930 6.08 6.98 22.18
CA LYS A 930 7.44 7.07 21.61
C LYS A 930 7.63 6.24 20.33
N GLU A 931 6.79 5.24 20.09
CA GLU A 931 6.82 4.41 18.88
C GLU A 931 5.66 4.73 17.93
N LEU A 932 4.47 5.01 18.48
CA LEU A 932 3.28 5.35 17.69
C LEU A 932 3.42 6.72 16.99
N VAL A 933 4.03 7.71 17.63
CA VAL A 933 4.17 9.06 17.04
C VAL A 933 5.11 9.06 15.82
N PRO A 934 6.33 8.49 15.85
CA PRO A 934 7.15 8.35 14.65
C PRO A 934 6.45 7.60 13.52
N PHE A 935 5.65 6.58 13.83
CA PHE A 935 4.83 5.88 12.83
C PHE A 935 3.75 6.79 12.22
N PHE A 936 3.01 7.54 13.04
CA PHE A 936 2.01 8.51 12.56
C PHE A 936 2.63 9.64 11.74
N GLU A 937 3.85 10.08 12.07
CA GLU A 937 4.63 11.02 11.28
C GLU A 937 5.05 10.43 9.93
N ALA A 938 5.59 9.21 9.90
CA ALA A 938 6.01 8.52 8.67
C ALA A 938 4.83 8.18 7.74
N LYS A 939 3.61 8.05 8.28
CA LYS A 939 2.35 7.92 7.51
C LYS A 939 1.70 9.26 7.15
N GLY A 940 2.25 10.40 7.56
CA GLY A 940 1.73 11.73 7.22
C GLY A 940 0.42 12.11 7.90
N LEU A 941 0.11 11.52 9.06
CA LEU A 941 -1.16 11.77 9.77
C LEU A 941 -1.15 13.04 10.63
N LEU A 942 0.02 13.66 10.78
CA LEU A 942 0.28 14.84 11.59
C LEU A 942 0.66 16.09 10.75
N ASP A 943 0.49 16.01 9.42
CA ASP A 943 0.75 17.08 8.45
C ASP A 943 -0.35 18.17 8.46
#